data_AF-D3HMC9-F1
#
_entry.id   AF-D3HMC9-F1
#
_cell.length_a   1.000
_cell.length_b   1.000
_cell.length_c   1.000
_cell.angle_alpha   90.00
_cell.angle_beta   90.00
_cell.angle_gamma   90.00
#
_symmetry.space_group_name_H-M   'P 1'
#
loop_
_entity.id
_entity.type
_entity.pdbx_description
1 polymer ?
#
loop_
_entity_poly.entity_id
_entity_poly.type
_entity_poly.pdbx_seq_one_letter_code
_entity_poly.pdbx_strand_id
1 'polypeptide(L)'
;MNILIFTDSRGQHKPVGQNHKIFGERLAEHPDLNVDLYLCPMKWTTTLDFLASFSKKQLKQYDWVILYTGIVDWSPRPVSSAYQDLYNNTNTTNLDNIKLNTRDYSKKIVNNKKKIFDEYFGEEEIIAYLQNPFSTEYNNEKTINMYSLEMAENKLLPKLNELHNLIFISSNYFVKGWEGDYKKGRPKNIHLTHEYSNLFSNYLKKERIVDLRKWTDEEVMKYTCDNLHLTQAGSDYIYKEILKIMNLSDKNINSSLLNYELNTRFIPLKSPERIIGAKVKSILDKVGSPKYLATLIIGLRVRERKNERLNNLDILLDFLSYYYSDLFDILIVEQDSEPQLCLNDFSKYKNIRYEFIYNPKEFNRGWGYNVAVKHFCVESEVVVLMDTDVLPASNFIRELLDCYTKFDAISPYQNIYYSDGSEVKQIKETRQLEHLVNEKNIKNPVTIAGGILIIKRSVFLALKGFEQYISYGCEDRAFDVTLFNHIEKSKIRIAPFIYVHLYHGKSEEEKKNFKKVYQHLVDNYQCKYHPELGPYDFIHTNCKHVSKSKTLSLMLARAVTNGDPDLYKRNIALTANGLYEKNNYNIELDNNVIFPPDPISFINYKQKELYLNSPNPDSEELEVFYNAYKGERCFILGNGPSLNKHDLSLLEKEYTFGVNSLFYKTRESGFKPYFYVVEDTSVMKENINEIKNYDVPFKFFPTNYKNLHPKLPNTFFFRMNRGFYEKASPNYVVPRFSTDASNILYCGQSVTYINLQLAYFMGFTEVYLIGMDFDYIIPSSHTRTGDVLLSDTDDPNHFHKDYFGKGKTWKDPKLERVAINYKMAKLVYESVGRKIYNATIGGKLEIFERIDYDKLFIKNDKIIDSIPMSVKKDFKTANQLYKDKKYIDSFHIYLNLYKSTPDFHIYREAAVHSILKARKVGQCIPEEILAMAKDLLN
;
A
#
# COMPACT_ATOMS: atom_id res chain seq x y z
N MET A 1 21.20 19.02 -14.96
CA MET A 1 21.36 20.36 -14.35
C MET A 1 21.48 20.19 -12.85
N ASN A 2 22.47 20.83 -12.23
CA ASN A 2 22.62 20.88 -10.78
C ASN A 2 21.76 22.02 -10.24
N ILE A 3 20.87 21.73 -9.29
CA ILE A 3 20.01 22.76 -8.69
C ILE A 3 20.08 22.71 -7.17
N LEU A 4 20.04 23.89 -6.55
CA LEU A 4 19.90 24.05 -5.11
C LEU A 4 18.48 24.49 -4.80
N ILE A 5 17.81 23.84 -3.85
CA ILE A 5 16.50 24.29 -3.35
C ILE A 5 16.67 24.69 -1.88
N PHE A 6 16.42 25.95 -1.57
CA PHE A 6 16.39 26.46 -0.19
C PHE A 6 14.96 26.89 0.16
N THR A 7 14.39 26.29 1.21
CA THR A 7 13.02 26.58 1.61
C THR A 7 12.80 26.65 3.12
N ASP A 8 11.81 27.45 3.51
CA ASP A 8 11.27 27.51 4.87
C ASP A 8 10.26 26.37 5.15
N SER A 9 9.45 26.51 6.21
CA SER A 9 8.49 25.48 6.61
C SER A 9 7.45 25.13 5.54
N ARG A 10 7.14 26.06 4.62
CA ARG A 10 6.11 25.87 3.58
C ARG A 10 6.52 24.82 2.56
N GLY A 11 7.78 24.80 2.16
CA GLY A 11 8.28 23.81 1.20
C GLY A 11 8.60 22.45 1.80
N GLN A 12 8.56 22.29 3.13
CA GLN A 12 8.81 21.00 3.80
C GLN A 12 7.55 20.34 4.38
N HIS A 13 6.46 21.08 4.57
CA HIS A 13 5.27 20.60 5.26
C HIS A 13 4.49 19.58 4.41
N LYS A 14 3.96 18.55 5.09
CA LYS A 14 2.97 17.61 4.53
C LYS A 14 1.75 17.62 5.45
N PRO A 15 0.54 17.92 4.92
CA PRO A 15 -0.68 17.91 5.73
C PRO A 15 -0.90 16.55 6.41
N VAL A 16 -1.48 16.57 7.60
CA VAL A 16 -1.73 15.36 8.40
C VAL A 16 -2.56 14.35 7.59
N GLY A 17 -2.11 13.11 7.53
CA GLY A 17 -2.76 12.04 6.77
C GLY A 17 -2.44 12.01 5.26
N GLN A 18 -1.60 12.92 4.75
CA GLN A 18 -1.12 12.88 3.36
C GLN A 18 0.34 12.42 3.26
N ASN A 19 0.61 11.48 2.35
CA ASN A 19 1.95 10.92 2.10
C ASN A 19 2.52 11.27 0.71
N HIS A 20 2.08 12.39 0.10
CA HIS A 20 2.56 12.80 -1.21
C HIS A 20 4.02 13.31 -1.17
N LYS A 21 4.68 13.38 -2.34
CA LYS A 21 6.00 13.99 -2.47
C LYS A 21 5.87 15.50 -2.65
N ILE A 22 6.59 16.29 -1.86
CA ILE A 22 6.64 17.76 -2.04
C ILE A 22 7.40 18.12 -3.32
N PHE A 23 7.23 19.33 -3.85
CA PHE A 23 7.83 19.74 -5.13
C PHE A 23 9.35 19.55 -5.16
N GLY A 24 10.05 19.80 -4.04
CA GLY A 24 11.49 19.60 -3.92
C GLY A 24 11.89 18.12 -4.01
N GLU A 25 11.12 17.21 -3.39
CA GLU A 25 11.32 15.76 -3.53
C GLU A 25 11.01 15.30 -4.96
N ARG A 26 9.97 15.88 -5.59
CA ARG A 26 9.62 15.55 -6.98
C ARG A 26 10.69 16.02 -7.98
N LEU A 27 11.25 17.21 -7.79
CA LEU A 27 12.36 17.70 -8.60
C LEU A 27 13.60 16.81 -8.45
N ALA A 28 13.87 16.31 -7.23
CA ALA A 28 14.97 15.38 -6.97
C ALA A 28 14.86 14.04 -7.73
N GLU A 29 13.67 13.69 -8.21
CA GLU A 29 13.42 12.49 -9.00
C GLU A 29 13.38 12.74 -10.51
N HIS A 30 13.48 14.01 -10.92
CA HIS A 30 13.49 14.35 -12.33
C HIS A 30 14.83 13.91 -12.95
N PRO A 31 14.84 13.11 -14.03
CA PRO A 31 16.06 12.45 -14.54
C PRO A 31 17.14 13.42 -15.02
N ASP A 32 16.74 14.64 -15.42
CA ASP A 32 17.66 15.64 -15.94
C ASP A 32 18.20 16.58 -14.82
N LEU A 33 17.78 16.38 -13.57
CA LEU A 33 18.11 17.23 -12.43
C LEU A 33 18.95 16.45 -11.41
N ASN A 34 20.00 17.09 -10.92
CA ASN A 34 20.70 16.71 -9.71
C ASN A 34 20.37 17.77 -8.65
N VAL A 35 19.65 17.37 -7.60
CA VAL A 35 18.97 18.32 -6.70
C VAL A 35 19.54 18.25 -5.30
N ASP A 36 20.13 19.36 -4.86
CA ASP A 36 20.50 19.59 -3.47
C ASP A 36 19.33 20.27 -2.76
N LEU A 37 18.48 19.47 -2.11
CA LEU A 37 17.36 19.96 -1.31
C LEU A 37 17.85 20.36 0.09
N TYR A 38 17.95 21.66 0.33
CA TYR A 38 18.36 22.25 1.61
C TYR A 38 17.16 22.79 2.39
N LEU A 39 16.70 22.00 3.36
CA LEU A 39 15.69 22.41 4.33
C LEU A 39 16.38 23.24 5.41
N CYS A 40 16.10 24.55 5.46
CA CYS A 40 16.80 25.43 6.39
C CYS A 40 16.71 24.89 7.83
N PRO A 41 17.84 24.70 8.53
CA PRO A 41 17.84 24.11 9.87
C PRO A 41 17.33 25.10 10.93
N MET A 42 17.23 26.39 10.62
CA MET A 42 16.78 27.42 11.55
C MET A 42 15.27 27.31 11.82
N LYS A 43 14.86 27.49 13.08
CA LYS A 43 13.45 27.47 13.48
C LYS A 43 12.67 28.60 12.82
N TRP A 44 13.25 29.79 12.80
CA TRP A 44 12.74 30.94 12.07
C TRP A 44 13.62 31.19 10.84
N THR A 45 13.25 30.57 9.72
CA THR A 45 13.97 30.69 8.45
C THR A 45 13.76 32.07 7.84
N THR A 46 14.83 32.85 7.70
CA THR A 46 14.83 34.14 7.00
C THR A 46 15.47 34.02 5.63
N THR A 47 15.20 35.00 4.78
CA THR A 47 15.91 35.14 3.50
C THR A 47 17.40 35.45 3.69
N LEU A 48 17.75 36.10 4.80
CA LEU A 48 19.15 36.33 5.16
C LEU A 48 19.89 35.04 5.54
N ASP A 49 19.20 34.06 6.12
CA ASP A 49 19.81 32.75 6.41
C ASP A 49 20.32 32.06 5.13
N PHE A 50 19.59 32.19 4.02
CA PHE A 50 20.04 31.70 2.71
C PHE A 50 21.34 32.39 2.28
N LEU A 51 21.38 33.72 2.35
CA LEU A 51 22.55 34.48 1.94
C LEU A 51 23.77 34.24 2.86
N ALA A 52 23.54 33.99 4.15
CA ALA A 52 24.59 33.63 5.09
C ALA A 52 25.08 32.18 4.93
N SER A 53 24.21 31.27 4.49
CA SER A 53 24.52 29.83 4.37
C SER A 53 25.35 29.49 3.13
N PHE A 54 25.28 30.33 2.08
CA PHE A 54 25.95 30.05 0.81
C PHE A 54 26.75 31.24 0.30
N SER A 55 28.03 31.00 0.03
CA SER A 55 28.86 31.98 -0.67
C SER A 55 28.41 32.13 -2.14
N LYS A 56 28.63 33.32 -2.71
CA LYS A 56 28.41 33.55 -4.16
C LYS A 56 29.12 32.54 -5.05
N LYS A 57 30.31 32.07 -4.63
CA LYS A 57 31.08 31.05 -5.37
C LYS A 57 30.38 29.69 -5.38
N GLN A 58 29.75 29.29 -4.27
CA GLN A 58 28.96 28.06 -4.20
C GLN A 58 27.69 28.17 -5.04
N LEU A 59 26.96 29.29 -4.93
CA LEU A 59 25.71 29.49 -5.68
C LEU A 59 25.91 29.48 -7.20
N LYS A 60 27.06 29.96 -7.69
CA LYS A 60 27.42 29.93 -9.11
C LYS A 60 27.72 28.54 -9.68
N GLN A 61 27.87 27.52 -8.83
CA GLN A 61 28.09 26.12 -9.29
C GLN A 61 26.80 25.43 -9.71
N TYR A 62 25.65 25.98 -9.30
CA TYR A 62 24.34 25.48 -9.68
C TYR A 62 23.85 26.14 -10.96
N ASP A 63 23.19 25.37 -11.81
CA ASP A 63 22.49 25.89 -12.99
C ASP A 63 21.30 26.75 -12.55
N TRP A 64 20.62 26.35 -11.47
CA TRP A 64 19.53 27.10 -10.85
C TRP A 64 19.55 27.01 -9.33
N VAL A 65 19.16 28.12 -8.68
CA VAL A 65 18.94 28.20 -7.24
C VAL A 65 17.49 28.57 -7.00
N ILE A 66 16.73 27.70 -6.36
CA ILE A 66 15.31 27.90 -6.06
C ILE A 66 15.18 28.36 -4.62
N LEU A 67 14.57 29.52 -4.42
CA LEU A 67 14.37 30.12 -3.11
C LEU A 67 12.88 30.25 -2.79
N TYR A 68 12.43 29.58 -1.72
CA TYR A 68 11.08 29.70 -1.19
C TYR A 68 11.10 30.06 0.30
N THR A 69 11.27 31.37 0.54
CA THR A 69 11.45 31.99 1.87
C THR A 69 10.62 33.28 1.97
N GLY A 70 10.76 34.00 3.09
CA GLY A 70 10.21 35.34 3.27
C GLY A 70 9.03 35.40 4.22
N ILE A 71 8.28 34.31 4.44
CA ILE A 71 7.07 34.41 5.29
C ILE A 71 7.42 34.78 6.74
N VAL A 72 8.56 34.32 7.27
CA VAL A 72 9.02 34.70 8.60
C VAL A 72 9.40 36.18 8.63
N ASP A 73 10.15 36.65 7.63
CA ASP A 73 10.60 38.05 7.57
C ASP A 73 9.43 39.04 7.48
N TRP A 74 8.41 38.68 6.70
CA TRP A 74 7.33 39.57 6.29
C TRP A 74 6.08 39.48 7.18
N SER A 75 5.96 38.43 8.01
CA SER A 75 4.78 38.24 8.87
C SER A 75 4.87 39.16 10.09
N PRO A 76 3.85 40.01 10.33
CA PRO A 76 3.76 40.79 11.55
C PRO A 76 3.76 39.86 12.77
N ARG A 77 4.54 40.20 13.77
CA ARG A 77 4.69 39.42 15.00
C ARG A 77 4.86 40.33 16.20
N PRO A 78 4.60 39.85 17.43
CA PRO A 78 4.87 40.59 18.66
C PRO A 78 6.31 41.14 18.66
N VAL A 79 6.49 42.37 19.13
CA VAL A 79 7.82 43.02 19.23
C VAL A 79 8.79 42.17 20.05
N SER A 80 8.33 41.56 21.14
CA SER A 80 9.13 40.61 21.92
C SER A 80 9.66 39.46 21.05
N SER A 81 8.81 38.88 20.20
CA SER A 81 9.21 37.79 19.31
C SER A 81 10.15 38.24 18.18
N ALA A 82 9.94 39.42 17.61
CA ALA A 82 10.87 39.97 16.62
C ALA A 82 12.26 40.21 17.22
N TYR A 83 12.32 40.81 18.42
CA TYR A 83 13.57 41.21 19.05
C TYR A 83 14.24 40.06 19.81
N GLN A 84 13.54 39.42 20.74
CA GLN A 84 14.09 38.44 21.68
C GLN A 84 14.13 37.02 21.12
N ASP A 85 13.20 36.62 20.26
CA ASP A 85 13.22 35.26 19.69
C ASP A 85 14.06 35.17 18.41
N LEU A 86 14.19 36.26 17.65
CA LEU A 86 14.77 36.22 16.31
C LEU A 86 16.02 37.10 16.16
N TYR A 87 15.90 38.42 16.31
CA TYR A 87 17.02 39.34 16.09
C TYR A 87 18.13 39.12 17.13
N ASN A 88 17.89 39.42 18.40
CA ASN A 88 18.86 39.31 19.48
C ASN A 88 18.46 38.23 20.51
N ASN A 89 18.44 36.98 20.06
CA ASN A 89 18.05 35.84 20.88
C ASN A 89 19.17 35.34 21.80
N THR A 90 18.96 35.39 23.11
CA THR A 90 19.90 34.89 24.13
C THR A 90 19.70 33.41 24.46
N ASN A 91 18.55 32.82 24.12
CA ASN A 91 18.15 31.45 24.43
C ASN A 91 18.39 30.50 23.23
N THR A 92 19.63 30.42 22.76
CA THR A 92 19.97 29.55 21.62
C THR A 92 19.98 28.07 21.99
N THR A 93 19.50 27.20 21.08
CA THR A 93 19.44 25.74 21.28
C THR A 93 19.68 25.00 19.96
N ASN A 94 20.05 23.72 20.05
CA ASN A 94 20.24 22.81 18.91
C ASN A 94 21.34 23.25 17.91
N LEU A 95 22.35 24.03 18.32
CA LEU A 95 23.35 24.61 17.40
C LEU A 95 24.13 23.55 16.59
N ASP A 96 24.33 22.36 17.12
CA ASP A 96 25.05 21.27 16.44
C ASP A 96 24.25 20.64 15.28
N ASN A 97 22.96 20.96 15.14
CA ASN A 97 22.05 20.35 14.18
C ASN A 97 22.14 20.92 12.75
N ILE A 98 23.15 21.76 12.46
CA ILE A 98 23.24 22.53 11.21
C ILE A 98 23.25 21.64 9.94
N LYS A 99 23.69 20.38 10.08
CA LYS A 99 23.74 19.39 8.98
C LYS A 99 22.56 18.41 8.94
N LEU A 100 21.59 18.48 9.87
CA LEU A 100 20.56 17.45 10.00
C LEU A 100 19.52 17.41 8.86
N ASN A 101 19.42 18.48 8.05
CA ASN A 101 18.47 18.62 6.94
C ASN A 101 17.07 18.04 7.26
N THR A 102 16.55 18.36 8.45
CA THR A 102 15.42 17.66 9.08
C THR A 102 14.10 18.42 8.97
N ARG A 103 12.99 17.68 8.88
CA ARG A 103 11.61 18.18 9.00
C ARG A 103 11.08 18.20 10.44
N ASP A 104 11.78 17.52 11.34
CA ASP A 104 11.42 17.49 12.75
C ASP A 104 11.67 18.85 13.39
N TYR A 105 10.58 19.54 13.72
CA TYR A 105 10.61 20.91 14.23
C TYR A 105 11.28 21.01 15.61
N SER A 106 11.28 19.92 16.40
CA SER A 106 11.96 19.87 17.71
C SER A 106 13.48 19.92 17.58
N LYS A 107 14.02 19.57 16.40
CA LYS A 107 15.46 19.53 16.10
C LYS A 107 15.94 20.79 15.38
N LYS A 108 15.06 21.74 15.05
CA LYS A 108 15.44 22.99 14.40
C LYS A 108 16.27 23.87 15.36
N ILE A 109 17.19 24.64 14.80
CA ILE A 109 18.11 25.51 15.52
C ILE A 109 17.39 26.78 15.92
N VAL A 110 17.45 27.10 17.21
CA VAL A 110 17.06 28.40 17.75
C VAL A 110 18.36 29.21 17.83
N ASN A 111 18.57 30.15 16.91
CA ASN A 111 19.82 30.90 16.80
C ASN A 111 19.63 32.41 17.03
N ASN A 112 20.71 33.09 17.40
CA ASN A 112 20.78 34.54 17.42
C ASN A 112 21.11 35.04 16.01
N LYS A 113 20.29 35.93 15.45
CA LYS A 113 20.47 36.45 14.08
C LYS A 113 21.04 37.86 14.03
N LYS A 114 21.38 38.47 15.17
CA LYS A 114 21.80 39.87 15.28
C LYS A 114 22.91 40.19 14.29
N LYS A 115 23.99 39.38 14.32
CA LYS A 115 25.12 39.52 13.40
C LYS A 115 24.70 39.58 11.92
N ILE A 116 23.80 38.70 11.51
CA ILE A 116 23.37 38.61 10.10
C ILE A 116 22.50 39.83 9.74
N PHE A 117 21.62 40.27 10.63
CA PHE A 117 20.81 41.47 10.39
C PHE A 117 21.65 42.75 10.39
N ASP A 118 22.59 42.89 11.32
CA ASP A 118 23.51 44.03 11.41
C ASP A 118 24.37 44.15 10.15
N GLU A 119 24.87 43.03 9.64
CA GLU A 119 25.70 43.00 8.42
C GLU A 119 24.96 43.51 7.19
N TYR A 120 23.65 43.23 7.09
CA TYR A 120 22.85 43.60 5.91
C TYR A 120 22.21 44.97 6.03
N PHE A 121 21.70 45.32 7.21
CA PHE A 121 20.91 46.52 7.42
C PHE A 121 21.63 47.62 8.18
N GLY A 122 22.73 47.30 8.89
CA GLY A 122 23.35 48.20 9.86
C GLY A 122 22.64 48.13 11.20
N GLU A 123 23.42 47.97 12.27
CA GLU A 123 22.91 47.79 13.64
C GLU A 123 21.98 48.93 14.09
N GLU A 124 22.39 50.18 13.88
CA GLU A 124 21.59 51.35 14.28
C GLU A 124 20.25 51.40 13.55
N GLU A 125 20.25 51.10 12.25
CA GLU A 125 19.05 51.18 11.40
C GLU A 125 18.05 50.07 11.74
N ILE A 126 18.52 48.83 11.94
CA ILE A 126 17.64 47.73 12.30
C ILE A 126 17.07 47.89 13.71
N ILE A 127 17.87 48.39 14.66
CA ILE A 127 17.39 48.69 16.02
C ILE A 127 16.35 49.82 15.97
N ALA A 128 16.63 50.89 15.24
CA ALA A 128 15.69 52.00 15.08
C ALA A 128 14.38 51.54 14.45
N TYR A 129 14.42 50.69 13.41
CA TYR A 129 13.22 50.11 12.83
C TYR A 129 12.45 49.26 13.85
N LEU A 130 13.12 48.34 14.56
CA LEU A 130 12.47 47.44 15.52
C LEU A 130 11.84 48.16 16.72
N GLN A 131 12.25 49.40 17.01
CA GLN A 131 11.68 50.26 18.05
C GLN A 131 10.41 51.02 17.60
N ASN A 132 10.04 50.95 16.33
CA ASN A 132 8.88 51.65 15.75
C ASN A 132 7.81 50.67 15.24
N PRO A 133 7.08 49.97 16.14
CA PRO A 133 6.11 48.95 15.75
C PRO A 133 4.81 49.55 15.19
N PHE A 134 4.05 48.71 14.47
CA PHE A 134 2.74 49.06 13.95
C PHE A 134 1.73 49.28 15.08
N SER A 135 0.63 49.98 14.79
CA SER A 135 -0.47 50.19 15.74
C SER A 135 -1.30 48.93 16.03
N THR A 136 -1.18 47.88 15.20
CA THR A 136 -1.94 46.63 15.36
C THR A 136 -1.32 45.74 16.43
N GLU A 137 -2.15 45.26 17.36
CA GLU A 137 -1.76 44.33 18.42
C GLU A 137 -2.10 42.87 18.08
N TYR A 138 -1.25 41.96 18.56
CA TYR A 138 -1.45 40.51 18.53
C TYR A 138 -0.79 39.90 19.78
N ASN A 139 -1.52 39.06 20.51
CA ASN A 139 -1.10 38.54 21.83
C ASN A 139 -0.73 39.65 22.84
N ASN A 140 -1.53 40.73 22.90
CA ASN A 140 -1.34 41.90 23.79
C ASN A 140 -0.04 42.69 23.57
N GLU A 141 0.60 42.55 22.40
CA GLU A 141 1.77 43.31 22.01
C GLU A 141 1.58 43.93 20.63
N LYS A 142 2.14 45.12 20.43
CA LYS A 142 2.24 45.70 19.08
C LYS A 142 3.02 44.76 18.17
N THR A 143 2.67 44.80 16.89
CA THR A 143 3.28 43.95 15.87
C THR A 143 4.32 44.69 15.05
N ILE A 144 5.29 43.95 14.53
CA ILE A 144 6.32 44.45 13.62
C ILE A 144 6.78 43.35 12.66
N ASN A 145 7.31 43.72 11.50
CA ASN A 145 8.02 42.80 10.61
C ASN A 145 9.53 42.80 10.93
N MET A 146 10.33 41.99 10.25
CA MET A 146 11.77 41.96 10.54
C MET A 146 12.57 43.10 9.90
N TYR A 147 12.06 43.76 8.87
CA TYR A 147 12.66 44.92 8.21
C TYR A 147 11.59 45.64 7.38
N SER A 148 11.78 46.93 7.05
CA SER A 148 10.84 47.68 6.21
C SER A 148 10.92 47.29 4.73
N LEU A 149 9.91 47.64 3.93
CA LEU A 149 9.94 47.48 2.48
C LEU A 149 11.14 48.22 1.86
N GLU A 150 11.41 49.45 2.32
CA GLU A 150 12.55 50.26 1.87
C GLU A 150 13.89 49.60 2.18
N MET A 151 14.06 49.05 3.39
CA MET A 151 15.27 48.30 3.76
C MET A 151 15.46 47.07 2.86
N ALA A 152 14.37 46.36 2.57
CA ALA A 152 14.41 45.21 1.67
C ALA A 152 14.82 45.61 0.25
N GLU A 153 14.21 46.67 -0.29
CA GLU A 153 14.47 47.20 -1.63
C GLU A 153 15.91 47.72 -1.78
N ASN A 154 16.41 48.44 -0.78
CA ASN A 154 17.71 49.10 -0.86
C ASN A 154 18.88 48.18 -0.54
N LYS A 155 18.71 47.18 0.33
CA LYS A 155 19.84 46.40 0.87
C LYS A 155 19.78 44.90 0.61
N LEU A 156 18.58 44.31 0.52
CA LEU A 156 18.42 42.86 0.35
C LEU A 156 18.19 42.46 -1.11
N LEU A 157 17.20 43.05 -1.77
CA LEU A 157 16.83 42.74 -3.14
C LEU A 157 17.96 42.92 -4.17
N PRO A 158 18.85 43.92 -4.06
CA PRO A 158 20.00 44.03 -4.96
C PRO A 158 20.90 42.79 -4.90
N LYS A 159 21.11 42.22 -3.70
CA LYS A 159 21.93 41.01 -3.51
C LYS A 159 21.29 39.76 -4.10
N LEU A 160 19.96 39.64 -4.01
CA LEU A 160 19.23 38.54 -4.65
C LEU A 160 19.21 38.70 -6.17
N ASN A 161 19.04 39.92 -6.67
CA ASN A 161 19.00 40.20 -8.11
C ASN A 161 20.36 39.99 -8.80
N GLU A 162 21.47 40.10 -8.07
CA GLU A 162 22.80 39.70 -8.54
C GLU A 162 22.91 38.19 -8.87
N LEU A 163 22.03 37.33 -8.32
CA LEU A 163 22.03 35.90 -8.59
C LEU A 163 21.30 35.60 -9.92
N HIS A 164 22.06 35.56 -11.02
CA HIS A 164 21.51 35.36 -12.35
C HIS A 164 20.85 33.99 -12.57
N ASN A 165 21.03 33.04 -11.67
CA ASN A 165 20.45 31.70 -11.69
C ASN A 165 19.38 31.52 -10.60
N LEU A 166 18.88 32.60 -9.99
CA LEU A 166 17.83 32.53 -8.98
C LEU A 166 16.45 32.33 -9.61
N ILE A 167 15.69 31.35 -9.11
CA ILE A 167 14.24 31.22 -9.25
C ILE A 167 13.61 31.54 -7.90
N PHE A 168 12.74 32.53 -7.86
CA PHE A 168 12.05 32.93 -6.64
C PHE A 168 10.60 32.43 -6.63
N ILE A 169 10.16 31.81 -5.54
CA ILE A 169 8.76 31.41 -5.36
C ILE A 169 8.10 32.46 -4.45
N SER A 170 7.13 33.21 -4.98
CA SER A 170 6.45 34.26 -4.22
C SER A 170 5.48 33.68 -3.19
N SER A 171 5.01 34.52 -2.26
CA SER A 171 3.96 34.13 -1.32
C SER A 171 2.59 34.46 -1.91
N ASN A 172 1.63 33.53 -1.77
CA ASN A 172 0.23 33.79 -2.11
C ASN A 172 -0.41 34.77 -1.12
N TYR A 173 -1.59 35.27 -1.48
CA TYR A 173 -2.39 36.10 -0.58
C TYR A 173 -3.15 35.25 0.43
N PHE A 174 -3.44 35.87 1.57
CA PHE A 174 -4.21 35.28 2.65
C PHE A 174 -5.68 35.50 2.36
N VAL A 175 -6.46 34.43 2.44
CA VAL A 175 -7.89 34.45 2.21
C VAL A 175 -8.60 35.03 3.42
N LYS A 176 -9.40 36.06 3.20
CA LYS A 176 -10.07 36.78 4.29
C LYS A 176 -11.03 35.86 5.04
N GLY A 177 -10.82 35.72 6.34
CA GLY A 177 -11.70 34.94 7.23
C GLY A 177 -11.51 33.42 7.18
N TRP A 178 -10.47 32.93 6.46
CA TRP A 178 -10.16 31.50 6.41
C TRP A 178 -8.82 31.21 7.08
N GLU A 179 -8.85 30.46 8.19
CA GLU A 179 -7.65 30.10 8.96
C GLU A 179 -7.07 28.72 8.57
N GLY A 180 -7.84 27.91 7.84
CA GLY A 180 -7.52 26.53 7.49
C GLY A 180 -7.15 25.69 8.73
N ASP A 181 -6.06 24.93 8.66
CA ASP A 181 -5.56 24.09 9.75
C ASP A 181 -4.88 24.87 10.88
N TYR A 182 -4.55 26.15 10.66
CA TYR A 182 -3.86 26.97 11.65
C TYR A 182 -4.85 27.68 12.59
N LYS A 183 -5.27 27.00 13.66
CA LYS A 183 -6.32 27.49 14.58
C LYS A 183 -5.86 28.53 15.61
N LYS A 184 -4.58 28.90 15.65
CA LYS A 184 -4.03 29.84 16.65
C LYS A 184 -4.36 31.31 16.39
N GLY A 185 -4.96 31.61 15.23
CA GLY A 185 -5.28 32.98 14.81
C GLY A 185 -4.06 33.73 14.28
N ARG A 186 -4.31 34.83 13.58
CA ARG A 186 -3.27 35.66 12.94
C ARG A 186 -3.48 37.14 13.28
N PRO A 187 -2.41 37.97 13.25
CA PRO A 187 -2.55 39.41 13.38
C PRO A 187 -3.50 39.99 12.33
N LYS A 188 -4.30 41.01 12.69
CA LYS A 188 -5.23 41.65 11.76
C LYS A 188 -4.53 42.30 10.55
N ASN A 189 -3.27 42.66 10.71
CA ASN A 189 -2.40 43.22 9.67
C ASN A 189 -1.58 42.15 8.90
N ILE A 190 -1.91 40.86 8.97
CA ILE A 190 -1.18 39.80 8.24
C ILE A 190 -1.10 40.04 6.71
N HIS A 191 -2.04 40.80 6.15
CA HIS A 191 -2.05 41.22 4.75
C HIS A 191 -0.83 42.07 4.35
N LEU A 192 -0.09 42.66 5.29
CA LEU A 192 1.18 43.34 5.00
C LEU A 192 2.19 42.43 4.29
N THR A 193 2.12 41.10 4.50
CA THR A 193 2.92 40.11 3.76
C THR A 193 2.74 40.20 2.24
N HIS A 194 1.58 40.69 1.77
CA HIS A 194 1.26 40.84 0.35
C HIS A 194 2.12 41.93 -0.29
N GLU A 195 2.39 43.01 0.43
CA GLU A 195 3.23 44.13 -0.04
C GLU A 195 4.69 43.68 -0.23
N TYR A 196 5.22 42.86 0.67
CA TYR A 196 6.56 42.28 0.52
C TYR A 196 6.61 41.30 -0.64
N SER A 197 5.61 40.42 -0.77
CA SER A 197 5.51 39.50 -1.92
C SER A 197 5.48 40.27 -3.24
N ASN A 198 4.76 41.41 -3.27
CA ASN A 198 4.71 42.31 -4.41
C ASN A 198 6.05 42.96 -4.71
N LEU A 199 6.70 43.55 -3.70
CA LEU A 199 8.00 44.18 -3.86
C LEU A 199 9.03 43.19 -4.41
N PHE A 200 9.18 42.01 -3.78
CA PHE A 200 10.14 40.99 -4.22
C PHE A 200 9.86 40.53 -5.66
N SER A 201 8.59 40.26 -5.97
CA SER A 201 8.23 39.74 -7.29
C SER A 201 8.28 40.78 -8.41
N ASN A 202 8.13 42.07 -8.07
CA ASN A 202 8.22 43.16 -9.05
C ASN A 202 9.67 43.60 -9.27
N TYR A 203 10.52 43.50 -8.24
CA TYR A 203 11.94 43.85 -8.33
C TYR A 203 12.76 42.77 -9.06
N LEU A 204 12.49 41.49 -8.81
CA LEU A 204 13.19 40.38 -9.44
C LEU A 204 12.67 40.12 -10.87
N LYS A 205 13.50 39.49 -11.71
CA LYS A 205 13.16 39.22 -13.12
C LYS A 205 11.92 38.32 -13.26
N LYS A 206 10.91 38.82 -13.96
CA LYS A 206 9.60 38.14 -14.12
C LYS A 206 9.69 36.74 -14.71
N GLU A 207 10.60 36.49 -15.66
CA GLU A 207 10.83 35.15 -16.23
C GLU A 207 11.37 34.11 -15.24
N ARG A 208 11.73 34.50 -14.02
CA ARG A 208 12.33 33.61 -13.00
C ARG A 208 11.53 33.57 -11.70
N ILE A 209 10.24 33.87 -11.78
CA ILE A 209 9.36 33.90 -10.63
C ILE A 209 8.24 32.88 -10.81
N VAL A 210 8.11 31.99 -9.82
CA VAL A 210 6.88 31.20 -9.63
C VAL A 210 5.92 32.08 -8.84
N ASP A 211 4.95 32.67 -9.55
CA ASP A 211 4.14 33.75 -9.02
C ASP A 211 2.82 33.26 -8.41
N LEU A 212 2.85 32.98 -7.10
CA LEU A 212 1.70 32.49 -6.33
C LEU A 212 0.68 33.58 -5.98
N ARG A 213 1.01 34.87 -6.20
CA ARG A 213 0.07 35.99 -5.99
C ARG A 213 -1.13 35.94 -6.95
N LYS A 214 -0.99 35.18 -8.04
CA LYS A 214 -2.03 34.99 -9.06
C LYS A 214 -3.13 34.03 -8.63
N TRP A 215 -2.91 33.25 -7.58
CA TRP A 215 -3.92 32.33 -7.07
C TRP A 215 -5.13 33.10 -6.55
N THR A 216 -6.32 32.69 -6.96
CA THR A 216 -7.58 33.18 -6.39
C THR A 216 -7.77 32.65 -4.97
N ASP A 217 -8.69 33.24 -4.20
CA ASP A 217 -9.02 32.74 -2.85
C ASP A 217 -9.38 31.24 -2.85
N GLU A 218 -10.14 30.79 -3.86
CA GLU A 218 -10.49 29.37 -4.04
C GLU A 218 -9.26 28.50 -4.31
N GLU A 219 -8.34 28.99 -5.15
CA GLU A 219 -7.09 28.30 -5.45
C GLU A 219 -6.18 28.25 -4.22
N VAL A 220 -6.11 29.30 -3.41
CA VAL A 220 -5.37 29.30 -2.14
C VAL A 220 -5.96 28.25 -1.20
N MET A 221 -7.30 28.19 -1.04
CA MET A 221 -7.96 27.17 -0.22
C MET A 221 -7.73 25.74 -0.72
N LYS A 222 -7.52 25.58 -2.03
CA LYS A 222 -7.24 24.28 -2.66
C LYS A 222 -5.77 23.88 -2.57
N TYR A 223 -4.87 24.82 -2.81
CA TYR A 223 -3.43 24.60 -2.92
C TYR A 223 -2.70 24.69 -1.59
N THR A 224 -3.35 25.20 -0.55
CA THR A 224 -2.81 25.26 0.82
C THR A 224 -3.79 24.65 1.82
N CYS A 225 -3.31 24.19 2.97
CA CYS A 225 -4.17 23.73 4.05
C CYS A 225 -4.46 24.81 5.10
N ASP A 226 -3.66 25.88 5.14
CA ASP A 226 -3.78 26.95 6.13
C ASP A 226 -3.36 28.34 5.62
N ASN A 227 -3.54 28.64 4.33
CA ASN A 227 -3.00 29.78 3.58
C ASN A 227 -1.52 29.70 3.23
N LEU A 228 -0.72 28.89 3.92
CA LEU A 228 0.74 28.91 3.75
C LEU A 228 1.31 27.56 3.37
N HIS A 229 0.89 26.52 4.06
CA HIS A 229 1.44 25.18 3.87
C HIS A 229 0.71 24.47 2.74
N LEU A 230 1.48 23.88 1.82
CA LEU A 230 0.97 23.34 0.58
C LEU A 230 0.18 22.04 0.78
N THR A 231 -0.91 21.89 0.04
CA THR A 231 -1.50 20.57 -0.26
C THR A 231 -0.73 19.91 -1.41
N GLN A 232 -1.04 18.64 -1.70
CA GLN A 232 -0.49 17.99 -2.90
C GLN A 232 -0.71 18.83 -4.16
N ALA A 233 -1.89 19.39 -4.34
CA ALA A 233 -2.22 20.17 -5.53
C ALA A 233 -1.37 21.46 -5.65
N GLY A 234 -1.11 22.14 -4.53
CA GLY A 234 -0.24 23.32 -4.52
C GLY A 234 1.23 22.98 -4.77
N SER A 235 1.70 21.89 -4.18
CA SER A 235 3.03 21.34 -4.44
C SER A 235 3.19 20.96 -5.93
N ASP A 236 2.21 20.30 -6.53
CA ASP A 236 2.21 19.92 -7.94
C ASP A 236 2.17 21.13 -8.88
N TYR A 237 1.48 22.21 -8.50
CA TYR A 237 1.48 23.47 -9.25
C TYR A 237 2.88 24.08 -9.28
N ILE A 238 3.51 24.24 -8.11
CA ILE A 238 4.86 24.85 -8.00
C ILE A 238 5.87 24.03 -8.80
N TYR A 239 5.83 22.70 -8.70
CA TYR A 239 6.67 21.80 -9.49
C TYR A 239 6.56 22.10 -11.01
N LYS A 240 5.33 22.23 -11.53
CA LYS A 240 5.10 22.51 -12.96
C LYS A 240 5.63 23.89 -13.39
N GLU A 241 5.42 24.91 -12.57
CA GLU A 241 5.92 26.26 -12.88
C GLU A 241 7.45 26.32 -12.89
N ILE A 242 8.12 25.61 -11.96
CA ILE A 242 9.59 25.51 -11.96
C ILE A 242 10.09 24.88 -13.25
N LEU A 243 9.47 23.76 -13.68
CA LEU A 243 9.87 23.11 -14.93
C LEU A 243 9.69 24.03 -16.14
N LYS A 244 8.60 24.80 -16.21
CA LYS A 244 8.41 25.82 -17.26
C LYS A 244 9.53 26.85 -17.29
N ILE A 245 9.92 27.39 -16.13
CA ILE A 245 11.01 28.38 -16.02
C ILE A 245 12.34 27.77 -16.48
N MET A 246 12.60 26.50 -16.14
CA MET A 246 13.80 25.78 -16.55
C MET A 246 13.75 25.26 -17.99
N ASN A 247 12.63 25.47 -18.70
CA ASN A 247 12.34 24.88 -20.01
C ASN A 247 12.50 23.34 -20.03
N LEU A 248 12.07 22.71 -18.94
CA LEU A 248 12.01 21.27 -18.77
C LEU A 248 10.56 20.81 -18.99
N SER A 249 10.39 19.67 -19.64
CA SER A 249 9.07 19.05 -19.76
C SER A 249 8.65 18.48 -18.42
N ASP A 250 7.37 18.63 -18.05
CA ASP A 250 6.77 17.86 -16.97
C ASP A 250 6.76 16.39 -17.39
N LYS A 251 7.88 15.72 -17.12
CA LYS A 251 8.02 14.27 -17.20
C LYS A 251 7.24 13.65 -16.04
N ASN A 252 5.94 13.95 -15.91
CA ASN A 252 5.05 13.08 -15.17
C ASN A 252 5.26 11.69 -15.75
N ILE A 253 5.54 10.76 -14.85
CA ILE A 253 5.50 9.33 -15.10
C ILE A 253 4.02 9.02 -15.41
N ASN A 254 3.55 9.38 -16.62
CA ASN A 254 2.41 8.82 -17.38
C ASN A 254 2.05 9.73 -18.58
N SER A 255 2.16 9.12 -19.78
CA SER A 255 2.01 9.67 -21.15
C SER A 255 3.13 10.62 -21.58
N SER A 256 3.95 10.39 -22.63
CA SER A 256 3.95 9.43 -23.73
C SER A 256 5.40 9.08 -24.07
N LEU A 257 5.70 7.78 -24.03
CA LEU A 257 6.72 7.09 -24.82
C LEU A 257 8.06 7.82 -25.10
N LEU A 258 9.04 7.49 -24.22
CA LEU A 258 10.48 7.46 -24.45
C LEU A 258 11.26 8.80 -24.51
N ASN A 259 11.83 9.20 -23.37
CA ASN A 259 13.06 10.01 -23.34
C ASN A 259 14.27 9.08 -23.40
N TYR A 260 14.43 8.40 -24.52
CA TYR A 260 15.68 7.72 -24.82
C TYR A 260 16.46 8.73 -25.64
N GLU A 261 17.73 8.97 -25.29
CA GLU A 261 18.61 9.76 -26.15
C GLU A 261 18.86 8.95 -27.43
N LEU A 262 17.96 9.13 -28.38
CA LEU A 262 17.98 8.48 -29.67
C LEU A 262 18.84 9.32 -30.62
N ASN A 263 19.70 8.65 -31.38
CA ASN A 263 20.39 9.28 -32.49
C ASN A 263 19.36 9.76 -33.50
N THR A 264 19.57 10.96 -34.02
CA THR A 264 18.74 11.56 -35.07
C THR A 264 19.38 11.45 -36.47
N ARG A 265 20.55 10.81 -36.55
CA ARG A 265 21.36 10.69 -37.76
C ARG A 265 22.16 9.40 -37.75
N PHE A 266 22.64 9.00 -38.92
CA PHE A 266 23.47 7.83 -39.06
C PHE A 266 24.81 7.98 -38.33
N ILE A 267 25.17 6.95 -37.56
CA ILE A 267 26.50 6.80 -36.97
C ILE A 267 27.17 5.60 -37.66
N PRO A 268 28.38 5.76 -38.23
CA PRO A 268 29.09 4.66 -38.87
C PRO A 268 29.22 3.44 -37.96
N LEU A 269 28.97 2.27 -38.53
CA LEU A 269 29.05 1.01 -37.80
C LEU A 269 30.50 0.70 -37.42
N LYS A 270 30.65 0.10 -36.24
CA LYS A 270 31.94 -0.39 -35.73
C LYS A 270 31.82 -1.85 -35.35
N SER A 271 32.74 -2.65 -35.87
CA SER A 271 32.85 -4.06 -35.52
C SER A 271 33.14 -4.24 -34.04
N PRO A 272 32.70 -5.36 -33.43
CA PRO A 272 33.03 -5.65 -32.04
C PRO A 272 34.52 -5.75 -31.78
N GLU A 273 34.90 -5.51 -30.52
CA GLU A 273 36.22 -5.87 -30.06
C GLU A 273 36.32 -7.39 -29.94
N ARG A 274 37.46 -7.96 -30.34
CA ARG A 274 37.73 -9.39 -30.18
C ARG A 274 38.07 -9.72 -28.73
N ILE A 275 37.27 -10.61 -28.14
CA ILE A 275 37.32 -11.03 -26.73
C ILE A 275 37.70 -12.50 -26.67
N ILE A 276 38.93 -12.75 -26.23
CA ILE A 276 39.54 -14.09 -26.16
C ILE A 276 40.39 -14.22 -24.89
N GLY A 277 40.66 -15.46 -24.47
CA GLY A 277 41.59 -15.78 -23.39
C GLY A 277 41.28 -15.04 -22.08
N ALA A 278 42.26 -14.31 -21.54
CA ALA A 278 42.13 -13.61 -20.26
C ALA A 278 40.98 -12.59 -20.21
N LYS A 279 40.59 -12.00 -21.35
CA LYS A 279 39.46 -11.05 -21.39
C LYS A 279 38.12 -11.72 -21.11
N VAL A 280 37.92 -12.95 -21.57
CA VAL A 280 36.70 -13.74 -21.28
C VAL A 280 36.55 -13.91 -19.78
N LYS A 281 37.61 -14.38 -19.12
CA LYS A 281 37.62 -14.56 -17.66
C LYS A 281 37.34 -13.23 -16.94
N SER A 282 38.03 -12.15 -17.31
CA SER A 282 37.83 -10.83 -16.72
C SER A 282 36.39 -10.31 -16.84
N ILE A 283 35.68 -10.63 -17.92
CA ILE A 283 34.28 -10.24 -18.10
C ILE A 283 33.36 -11.06 -17.20
N LEU A 284 33.55 -12.39 -17.14
CA LEU A 284 32.76 -13.28 -16.29
C LEU A 284 32.95 -12.94 -14.80
N ASP A 285 34.19 -12.63 -14.38
CA ASP A 285 34.50 -12.26 -13.00
C ASP A 285 33.71 -11.02 -12.53
N LYS A 286 33.38 -10.08 -13.43
CA LYS A 286 32.60 -8.86 -13.10
C LYS A 286 31.15 -9.15 -12.69
N VAL A 287 30.61 -10.31 -13.04
CA VAL A 287 29.22 -10.70 -12.76
C VAL A 287 29.13 -11.97 -11.91
N GLY A 288 30.17 -12.23 -11.10
CA GLY A 288 30.17 -13.36 -10.17
C GLY A 288 30.69 -14.68 -10.75
N SER A 289 31.47 -14.63 -11.83
CA SER A 289 32.11 -15.81 -12.46
C SER A 289 31.15 -16.92 -12.91
N PRO A 290 30.03 -16.61 -13.60
CA PRO A 290 29.17 -17.64 -14.16
C PRO A 290 29.91 -18.42 -15.25
N LYS A 291 29.42 -19.63 -15.57
CA LYS A 291 29.98 -20.45 -16.65
C LYS A 291 29.95 -19.73 -18.00
N TYR A 292 28.87 -19.01 -18.26
CA TYR A 292 28.64 -18.20 -19.46
C TYR A 292 28.05 -16.85 -19.05
N LEU A 293 28.33 -15.79 -19.81
CA LEU A 293 27.82 -14.45 -19.50
C LEU A 293 26.31 -14.34 -19.68
N ALA A 294 25.77 -15.03 -20.68
CA ALA A 294 24.35 -15.13 -20.98
C ALA A 294 24.09 -16.34 -21.89
N THR A 295 22.84 -16.76 -21.96
CA THR A 295 22.35 -17.67 -23.00
C THR A 295 21.82 -16.86 -24.19
N LEU A 296 22.41 -17.04 -25.36
CA LEU A 296 21.95 -16.49 -26.63
C LEU A 296 20.98 -17.47 -27.28
N ILE A 297 19.72 -17.10 -27.38
CA ILE A 297 18.63 -17.95 -27.88
C ILE A 297 18.31 -17.52 -29.31
N ILE A 298 18.50 -18.45 -30.25
CA ILE A 298 18.26 -18.22 -31.67
C ILE A 298 17.13 -19.14 -32.12
N GLY A 299 15.95 -18.54 -32.33
CA GLY A 299 14.76 -19.26 -32.78
C GLY A 299 14.68 -19.30 -34.30
N LEU A 300 14.43 -20.47 -34.88
CA LEU A 300 14.31 -20.62 -36.33
C LEU A 300 13.35 -21.72 -36.77
N ARG A 301 13.06 -21.69 -38.07
CA ARG A 301 12.39 -22.76 -38.80
C ARG A 301 13.13 -23.04 -40.09
N VAL A 302 13.41 -24.31 -40.35
CA VAL A 302 14.11 -24.78 -41.54
C VAL A 302 13.15 -25.64 -42.35
N ARG A 303 12.77 -25.18 -43.55
CA ARG A 303 11.95 -25.99 -44.47
C ARG A 303 12.79 -26.75 -45.50
N GLU A 304 13.90 -26.15 -45.92
CA GLU A 304 14.85 -26.74 -46.88
C GLU A 304 16.28 -26.45 -46.44
N ARG A 305 17.19 -27.44 -46.61
CA ARG A 305 18.60 -27.33 -46.19
C ARG A 305 19.44 -26.33 -47.02
N LYS A 306 18.94 -25.86 -48.17
CA LYS A 306 19.55 -24.79 -48.97
C LYS A 306 18.72 -23.50 -48.87
N ASN A 307 18.63 -22.94 -47.67
CA ASN A 307 17.91 -21.70 -47.42
C ASN A 307 18.89 -20.58 -47.01
N GLU A 308 18.67 -19.37 -47.52
CA GLU A 308 19.42 -18.16 -47.15
C GLU A 308 19.46 -17.92 -45.63
N ARG A 309 18.40 -18.30 -44.89
CA ARG A 309 18.37 -18.23 -43.43
C ARG A 309 19.39 -19.13 -42.74
N LEU A 310 19.68 -20.32 -43.28
CA LEU A 310 20.73 -21.19 -42.75
C LEU A 310 22.12 -20.61 -43.03
N ASN A 311 22.31 -19.97 -44.18
CA ASN A 311 23.55 -19.24 -44.45
C ASN A 311 23.72 -18.03 -43.51
N ASN A 312 22.64 -17.31 -43.19
CA ASN A 312 22.69 -16.21 -42.22
C ASN A 312 23.00 -16.72 -40.81
N LEU A 313 22.42 -17.86 -40.41
CA LEU A 313 22.79 -18.53 -39.16
C LEU A 313 24.28 -18.89 -39.11
N ASP A 314 24.82 -19.49 -40.18
CA ASP A 314 26.24 -19.81 -40.31
C ASP A 314 27.12 -18.56 -40.16
N ILE A 315 26.75 -17.45 -40.81
CA ILE A 315 27.45 -16.16 -40.68
C ILE A 315 27.38 -15.63 -39.26
N LEU A 316 26.19 -15.66 -38.63
CA LEU A 316 26.00 -15.20 -37.24
C LEU A 316 26.86 -16.02 -36.26
N LEU A 317 26.85 -17.35 -36.38
CA LEU A 317 27.64 -18.22 -35.51
C LEU A 317 29.15 -18.06 -35.74
N ASP A 318 29.60 -17.92 -36.99
CA ASP A 318 30.99 -17.57 -37.33
C ASP A 318 31.38 -16.22 -36.72
N PHE A 319 30.50 -15.22 -36.79
CA PHE A 319 30.71 -13.89 -36.24
C PHE A 319 30.82 -13.92 -34.69
N LEU A 320 29.87 -14.59 -34.03
CA LEU A 320 29.87 -14.74 -32.57
C LEU A 320 31.11 -15.50 -32.08
N SER A 321 31.47 -16.60 -32.75
CA SER A 321 32.66 -17.39 -32.41
C SER A 321 33.94 -16.58 -32.60
N TYR A 322 34.04 -15.80 -33.68
CA TYR A 322 35.23 -14.98 -33.95
C TYR A 322 35.44 -13.87 -32.92
N TYR A 323 34.37 -13.14 -32.55
CA TYR A 323 34.46 -11.97 -31.67
C TYR A 323 34.39 -12.32 -30.18
N TYR A 324 33.65 -13.35 -29.79
CA TYR A 324 33.36 -13.61 -28.37
C TYR A 324 33.85 -14.98 -27.88
N SER A 325 34.43 -15.80 -28.76
CA SER A 325 34.96 -17.13 -28.43
C SER A 325 33.95 -17.95 -27.64
N ASP A 326 34.27 -18.26 -26.37
CA ASP A 326 33.56 -19.23 -25.56
C ASP A 326 32.74 -18.54 -24.45
N LEU A 327 32.48 -17.23 -24.58
CA LEU A 327 31.84 -16.38 -23.55
C LEU A 327 30.34 -16.69 -23.32
N PHE A 328 29.68 -17.29 -24.31
CA PHE A 328 28.23 -17.50 -24.33
C PHE A 328 27.85 -18.98 -24.42
N ASP A 329 26.69 -19.29 -23.84
CA ASP A 329 25.91 -20.48 -24.20
C ASP A 329 25.01 -20.11 -25.37
N ILE A 330 25.09 -20.83 -26.49
CA ILE A 330 24.28 -20.55 -27.68
C ILE A 330 23.24 -21.64 -27.82
N LEU A 331 21.97 -21.29 -27.67
CA LEU A 331 20.84 -22.19 -27.77
C LEU A 331 20.11 -21.98 -29.11
N ILE A 332 20.23 -22.94 -30.01
CA ILE A 332 19.45 -23.02 -31.24
C ILE A 332 18.12 -23.71 -30.94
N VAL A 333 17.00 -23.05 -31.25
CA VAL A 333 15.65 -23.58 -31.03
C VAL A 333 14.93 -23.69 -32.36
N GLU A 334 14.91 -24.91 -32.90
CA GLU A 334 14.17 -25.21 -34.13
C GLU A 334 12.72 -25.56 -33.80
N GLN A 335 11.79 -25.00 -34.57
CA GLN A 335 10.39 -25.41 -34.51
C GLN A 335 9.85 -25.81 -35.89
N ASP A 336 9.38 -27.04 -36.00
CA ASP A 336 8.62 -27.54 -37.15
C ASP A 336 7.84 -28.82 -36.76
N SER A 337 7.26 -29.49 -37.74
CA SER A 337 6.71 -30.84 -37.62
C SER A 337 7.78 -31.90 -37.38
N GLU A 338 8.98 -31.73 -37.96
CA GLU A 338 10.13 -32.64 -37.83
C GLU A 338 11.45 -31.83 -37.81
N PRO A 339 12.47 -32.26 -37.07
CA PRO A 339 13.77 -31.59 -37.04
C PRO A 339 14.49 -31.74 -38.39
N GLN A 340 14.92 -30.64 -38.99
CA GLN A 340 15.77 -30.66 -40.19
C GLN A 340 17.26 -30.56 -39.86
N LEU A 341 17.58 -30.08 -38.66
CA LEU A 341 18.93 -29.92 -38.14
C LEU A 341 19.23 -30.93 -37.04
N CYS A 342 20.51 -31.06 -36.73
CA CYS A 342 20.99 -31.79 -35.57
C CYS A 342 22.23 -31.11 -34.99
N LEU A 343 22.64 -31.51 -33.78
CA LEU A 343 23.80 -30.92 -33.12
C LEU A 343 25.10 -31.04 -33.95
N ASN A 344 25.24 -32.10 -34.76
CA ASN A 344 26.43 -32.32 -35.60
C ASN A 344 26.60 -31.26 -36.70
N ASP A 345 25.51 -30.63 -37.15
CA ASP A 345 25.56 -29.54 -38.14
C ASP A 345 26.33 -28.31 -37.60
N PHE A 346 26.48 -28.23 -36.27
CA PHE A 346 27.15 -27.15 -35.55
C PHE A 346 28.51 -27.53 -34.98
N SER A 347 29.05 -28.69 -35.33
CA SER A 347 30.28 -29.27 -34.75
C SER A 347 31.53 -28.40 -34.87
N LYS A 348 31.57 -27.44 -35.81
CA LYS A 348 32.68 -26.47 -35.93
C LYS A 348 32.66 -25.37 -34.86
N TYR A 349 31.55 -25.20 -34.15
CA TYR A 349 31.38 -24.20 -33.11
C TYR A 349 31.43 -24.81 -31.72
N LYS A 350 31.81 -24.01 -30.73
CA LYS A 350 31.80 -24.41 -29.33
C LYS A 350 30.56 -23.89 -28.62
N ASN A 351 30.19 -24.55 -27.52
CA ASN A 351 29.11 -24.13 -26.61
C ASN A 351 27.75 -23.93 -27.30
N ILE A 352 27.46 -24.74 -28.32
CA ILE A 352 26.16 -24.76 -28.97
C ILE A 352 25.31 -25.87 -28.36
N ARG A 353 24.06 -25.53 -28.03
CA ARG A 353 22.96 -26.44 -27.73
C ARG A 353 21.93 -26.34 -28.83
N TYR A 354 21.27 -27.47 -29.10
CA TYR A 354 20.21 -27.56 -30.10
C TYR A 354 19.00 -28.21 -29.45
N GLU A 355 17.86 -27.54 -29.54
CA GLU A 355 16.58 -28.03 -29.06
C GLU A 355 15.54 -27.96 -30.18
N PHE A 356 14.76 -29.03 -30.31
CA PHE A 356 13.65 -29.10 -31.24
C PHE A 356 12.32 -29.04 -30.49
N ILE A 357 11.43 -28.13 -30.89
CA ILE A 357 10.08 -28.01 -30.34
C ILE A 357 9.04 -28.22 -31.44
N TYR A 358 8.06 -29.09 -31.18
CA TYR A 358 7.08 -29.49 -32.19
C TYR A 358 6.07 -28.36 -32.47
N ASN A 359 6.07 -27.85 -33.71
CA ASN A 359 5.06 -26.93 -34.23
C ASN A 359 4.76 -27.21 -35.71
N PRO A 360 3.65 -27.89 -36.03
CA PRO A 360 3.26 -28.20 -37.41
C PRO A 360 2.54 -27.03 -38.10
N LYS A 361 2.42 -25.86 -37.45
CA LYS A 361 1.72 -24.66 -37.95
C LYS A 361 2.73 -23.60 -38.41
N GLU A 362 2.30 -22.34 -38.57
CA GLU A 362 3.20 -21.22 -38.91
C GLU A 362 4.23 -20.97 -37.80
N PHE A 363 5.36 -20.36 -38.15
CA PHE A 363 6.44 -20.06 -37.20
C PHE A 363 5.94 -19.12 -36.11
N ASN A 364 6.03 -19.57 -34.85
CA ASN A 364 5.59 -18.83 -33.68
C ASN A 364 6.82 -18.38 -32.87
N ARG A 365 7.34 -17.20 -33.21
CA ARG A 365 8.54 -16.61 -32.60
C ARG A 365 8.37 -16.43 -31.09
N GLY A 366 7.25 -15.83 -30.68
CA GLY A 366 6.96 -15.55 -29.27
C GLY A 366 6.88 -16.82 -28.42
N TRP A 367 6.13 -17.85 -28.88
CA TRP A 367 6.06 -19.14 -28.19
C TRP A 367 7.41 -19.83 -28.11
N GLY A 368 8.18 -19.88 -29.20
CA GLY A 368 9.49 -20.52 -29.22
C GLY A 368 10.44 -19.93 -28.18
N TYR A 369 10.51 -18.60 -28.09
CA TYR A 369 11.28 -17.92 -27.04
C TYR A 369 10.71 -18.16 -25.64
N ASN A 370 9.40 -18.15 -25.47
CA ASN A 370 8.78 -18.44 -24.18
C ASN A 370 9.15 -19.85 -23.68
N VAL A 371 9.10 -20.86 -24.55
CA VAL A 371 9.52 -22.23 -24.22
C VAL A 371 11.01 -22.26 -23.88
N ALA A 372 11.85 -21.64 -24.70
CA ALA A 372 13.30 -21.62 -24.52
C ALA A 372 13.73 -21.00 -23.17
N VAL A 373 13.22 -19.81 -22.86
CA VAL A 373 13.56 -19.11 -21.61
C VAL A 373 13.04 -19.88 -20.38
N LYS A 374 11.84 -20.45 -20.48
CA LYS A 374 11.20 -21.17 -19.38
C LYS A 374 11.88 -22.50 -19.07
N HIS A 375 12.18 -23.30 -20.10
CA HIS A 375 12.60 -24.70 -19.93
C HIS A 375 14.08 -24.96 -20.18
N PHE A 376 14.72 -24.20 -21.08
CA PHE A 376 16.09 -24.51 -21.54
C PHE A 376 17.14 -23.52 -21.03
N CYS A 377 16.75 -22.47 -20.31
CA CYS A 377 17.66 -21.42 -19.81
C CYS A 377 17.66 -21.30 -18.28
N VAL A 378 17.38 -22.40 -17.56
CA VAL A 378 17.15 -22.38 -16.09
C VAL A 378 18.32 -21.75 -15.32
N GLU A 379 19.55 -22.02 -15.75
CA GLU A 379 20.79 -21.55 -15.13
C GLU A 379 21.21 -20.13 -15.54
N SER A 380 20.50 -19.51 -16.49
CA SER A 380 20.87 -18.20 -17.05
C SER A 380 20.18 -17.06 -16.30
N GLU A 381 20.94 -16.12 -15.75
CA GLU A 381 20.38 -14.91 -15.15
C GLU A 381 19.91 -13.92 -16.22
N VAL A 382 20.75 -13.69 -17.23
CA VAL A 382 20.45 -12.87 -18.41
C VAL A 382 20.29 -13.77 -19.62
N VAL A 383 19.27 -13.52 -20.43
CA VAL A 383 19.03 -14.18 -21.71
C VAL A 383 19.01 -13.15 -22.83
N VAL A 384 19.43 -13.57 -24.02
CA VAL A 384 19.39 -12.74 -25.22
C VAL A 384 18.55 -13.46 -26.27
N LEU A 385 17.46 -12.83 -26.70
CA LEU A 385 16.56 -13.35 -27.72
C LEU A 385 17.03 -12.74 -29.04
N MET A 386 17.43 -13.57 -30.02
CA MET A 386 18.11 -13.11 -31.23
C MET A 386 17.56 -13.76 -32.49
N ASP A 387 17.26 -12.94 -33.49
CA ASP A 387 16.94 -13.44 -34.82
C ASP A 387 18.19 -13.98 -35.53
N THR A 388 17.99 -14.90 -36.48
CA THR A 388 19.08 -15.63 -37.17
C THR A 388 19.97 -14.74 -38.04
N ASP A 389 19.53 -13.53 -38.35
CA ASP A 389 20.08 -12.63 -39.35
C ASP A 389 20.45 -11.27 -38.77
N VAL A 390 20.47 -11.08 -37.45
CA VAL A 390 20.88 -9.82 -36.82
C VAL A 390 22.24 -9.95 -36.14
N LEU A 391 23.24 -9.18 -36.59
CA LEU A 391 24.60 -9.20 -36.05
C LEU A 391 24.79 -8.17 -34.92
N PRO A 392 25.42 -8.56 -33.79
CA PRO A 392 25.79 -7.63 -32.72
C PRO A 392 26.84 -6.58 -33.13
N ALA A 393 26.74 -5.38 -32.56
CA ALA A 393 27.75 -4.32 -32.71
C ALA A 393 28.69 -4.21 -31.50
N SER A 394 29.61 -3.24 -31.57
CA SER A 394 30.67 -3.03 -30.56
C SER A 394 30.22 -2.82 -29.10
N ASN A 395 28.98 -2.42 -28.85
CA ASN A 395 28.46 -2.21 -27.50
C ASN A 395 27.91 -3.48 -26.81
N PHE A 396 27.77 -4.61 -27.53
CA PHE A 396 27.00 -5.77 -27.06
C PHE A 396 27.36 -6.27 -25.64
N ILE A 397 28.67 -6.40 -25.34
CA ILE A 397 29.12 -6.84 -24.01
C ILE A 397 28.80 -5.82 -22.93
N ARG A 398 28.89 -4.52 -23.25
CA ARG A 398 28.57 -3.47 -22.28
C ARG A 398 27.10 -3.54 -21.88
N GLU A 399 26.21 -3.73 -22.86
CA GLU A 399 24.77 -3.83 -22.61
C GLU A 399 24.43 -5.06 -21.76
N LEU A 400 25.09 -6.20 -22.00
CA LEU A 400 24.93 -7.40 -21.17
C LEU A 400 25.34 -7.15 -19.71
N LEU A 401 26.50 -6.54 -19.47
CA LEU A 401 26.97 -6.20 -18.12
C LEU A 401 26.05 -5.18 -17.43
N ASP A 402 25.52 -4.21 -18.19
CA ASP A 402 24.55 -3.24 -17.66
C ASP A 402 23.18 -3.91 -17.37
N CYS A 403 22.82 -5.03 -18.00
CA CYS A 403 21.63 -5.79 -17.65
C CYS A 403 21.76 -6.51 -16.29
N TYR A 404 22.94 -6.97 -15.90
CA TYR A 404 23.15 -7.51 -14.55
C TYR A 404 22.99 -6.43 -13.47
N THR A 405 23.40 -5.19 -13.75
CA THR A 405 23.62 -4.17 -12.71
C THR A 405 22.60 -3.03 -12.69
N LYS A 406 22.03 -2.66 -13.84
CA LYS A 406 21.27 -1.41 -14.00
C LYS A 406 19.87 -1.61 -14.55
N PHE A 407 19.77 -2.34 -15.66
CA PHE A 407 18.55 -2.45 -16.46
C PHE A 407 17.99 -3.86 -16.41
N ASP A 408 16.66 -3.96 -16.50
CA ASP A 408 15.95 -5.22 -16.50
C ASP A 408 15.71 -5.73 -17.93
N ALA A 409 15.54 -4.82 -18.90
CA ALA A 409 15.38 -5.11 -20.32
C ALA A 409 16.11 -4.06 -21.18
N ILE A 410 16.81 -4.51 -22.22
CA ILE A 410 17.64 -3.67 -23.07
C ILE A 410 17.47 -4.08 -24.54
N SER A 411 17.10 -3.12 -25.38
CA SER A 411 17.44 -3.20 -26.80
C SER A 411 18.88 -2.72 -26.98
N PRO A 412 19.80 -3.57 -27.45
CA PRO A 412 21.19 -3.19 -27.60
C PRO A 412 21.43 -2.31 -28.83
N TYR A 413 20.38 -1.96 -29.56
CA TYR A 413 20.41 -1.05 -30.69
C TYR A 413 19.16 -0.17 -30.72
N GLN A 414 19.28 0.92 -31.45
CA GLN A 414 18.18 1.79 -31.79
C GLN A 414 17.66 1.46 -33.19
N ASN A 415 18.57 1.24 -34.13
CA ASN A 415 18.24 1.03 -35.55
C ASN A 415 18.92 -0.20 -36.13
N ILE A 416 18.40 -0.62 -37.29
CA ILE A 416 18.94 -1.73 -38.07
C ILE A 416 19.35 -1.22 -39.46
N TYR A 417 20.58 -1.55 -39.86
CA TYR A 417 21.08 -1.43 -41.22
C TYR A 417 20.78 -2.73 -41.98
N TYR A 418 19.97 -2.66 -43.03
CA TYR A 418 19.64 -3.80 -43.88
C TYR A 418 20.66 -3.95 -45.00
N SER A 419 21.47 -4.99 -44.92
CA SER A 419 22.49 -5.27 -45.92
C SER A 419 21.92 -5.80 -47.24
N ASP A 420 22.72 -5.73 -48.30
CA ASP A 420 22.48 -6.43 -49.57
C ASP A 420 23.36 -7.69 -49.74
N GLY A 421 23.12 -8.47 -50.80
CA GLY A 421 23.84 -9.73 -51.02
C GLY A 421 25.36 -9.57 -51.21
N SER A 422 25.82 -8.43 -51.72
CA SER A 422 27.27 -8.15 -51.88
C SER A 422 27.91 -7.80 -50.54
N GLU A 423 27.22 -6.99 -49.72
CA GLU A 423 27.61 -6.67 -48.36
C GLU A 423 27.65 -7.92 -47.47
N VAL A 424 26.65 -8.81 -47.56
CA VAL A 424 26.64 -10.09 -46.82
C VAL A 424 27.87 -10.94 -47.16
N LYS A 425 28.26 -11.01 -48.45
CA LYS A 425 29.45 -11.74 -48.86
C LYS A 425 30.72 -11.14 -48.26
N GLN A 426 30.84 -9.81 -48.28
CA GLN A 426 31.97 -9.10 -47.68
C GLN A 426 32.02 -9.27 -46.16
N ILE A 427 30.88 -9.24 -45.47
CA ILE A 427 30.80 -9.53 -44.02
C ILE A 427 31.25 -10.96 -43.75
N LYS A 428 30.84 -11.96 -44.56
CA LYS A 428 31.26 -13.35 -44.39
C LYS A 428 32.78 -13.52 -44.51
N GLU A 429 33.41 -12.83 -45.46
CA GLU A 429 34.85 -12.90 -45.70
C GLU A 429 35.68 -12.16 -44.64
N THR A 430 35.26 -10.94 -44.30
CA THR A 430 36.06 -10.00 -43.47
C THR A 430 35.67 -10.00 -42.00
N ARG A 431 34.42 -10.36 -41.69
CA ARG A 431 33.75 -10.22 -40.39
C ARG A 431 33.63 -8.78 -39.90
N GLN A 432 33.89 -7.81 -40.78
CA GLN A 432 33.89 -6.38 -40.46
C GLN A 432 32.58 -5.71 -40.88
N LEU A 433 32.19 -4.64 -40.18
CA LEU A 433 30.94 -3.89 -40.41
C LEU A 433 31.21 -2.45 -40.91
N GLU A 434 32.44 -1.98 -40.89
CA GLU A 434 32.82 -0.59 -41.18
C GLU A 434 32.53 -0.17 -42.63
N HIS A 435 32.45 -1.12 -43.56
CA HIS A 435 32.16 -0.86 -44.97
C HIS A 435 30.68 -0.54 -45.24
N LEU A 436 29.80 -0.75 -44.26
CA LEU A 436 28.36 -0.50 -44.35
C LEU A 436 28.07 0.98 -44.08
N VAL A 437 28.07 1.79 -45.14
CA VAL A 437 28.02 3.26 -45.03
C VAL A 437 26.77 3.89 -45.66
N ASN A 438 25.90 3.11 -46.30
CA ASN A 438 24.73 3.64 -47.00
C ASN A 438 23.56 3.90 -46.05
N GLU A 439 23.38 5.15 -45.62
CA GLU A 439 22.30 5.55 -44.70
C GLU A 439 20.89 5.16 -45.19
N LYS A 440 20.68 5.04 -46.51
CA LYS A 440 19.37 4.62 -47.06
C LYS A 440 18.98 3.19 -46.67
N ASN A 441 19.94 2.38 -46.22
CA ASN A 441 19.73 1.01 -45.79
C ASN A 441 19.25 0.91 -44.34
N ILE A 442 19.19 2.02 -43.61
CA ILE A 442 18.58 2.06 -42.27
C ILE A 442 17.06 2.07 -42.44
N LYS A 443 16.40 1.04 -41.91
CA LYS A 443 14.94 0.89 -42.01
C LYS A 443 14.33 0.64 -40.63
N ASN A 444 13.01 0.80 -40.61
CA ASN A 444 12.11 0.55 -39.49
C ASN A 444 12.28 1.49 -38.29
N PRO A 445 11.16 1.87 -37.65
CA PRO A 445 11.20 2.64 -36.41
C PRO A 445 11.80 1.82 -35.25
N VAL A 446 12.27 2.54 -34.24
CA VAL A 446 12.94 2.02 -33.04
C VAL A 446 11.97 1.20 -32.18
N THR A 447 12.37 0.00 -31.75
CA THR A 447 11.62 -0.90 -30.84
C THR A 447 12.54 -1.43 -29.74
N ILE A 448 11.98 -1.97 -28.64
CA ILE A 448 12.78 -2.60 -27.58
C ILE A 448 12.94 -4.09 -27.84
N ALA A 449 11.85 -4.79 -28.13
CA ALA A 449 11.80 -6.25 -28.18
C ALA A 449 11.90 -6.84 -29.60
N GLY A 450 12.58 -6.13 -30.51
CA GLY A 450 12.74 -6.49 -31.92
C GLY A 450 13.69 -7.68 -32.14
N GLY A 451 14.55 -7.58 -33.16
CA GLY A 451 15.44 -8.66 -33.58
C GLY A 451 16.50 -9.08 -32.55
N ILE A 452 16.87 -8.20 -31.61
CA ILE A 452 17.61 -8.60 -30.40
C ILE A 452 17.01 -7.95 -29.16
N LEU A 453 16.74 -8.75 -28.13
CA LEU A 453 16.38 -8.29 -26.79
C LEU A 453 17.29 -8.93 -25.75
N ILE A 454 17.98 -8.12 -24.95
CA ILE A 454 18.69 -8.54 -23.75
C ILE A 454 17.75 -8.34 -22.56
N ILE A 455 17.49 -9.36 -21.76
CA ILE A 455 16.56 -9.25 -20.63
C ILE A 455 16.95 -10.19 -19.49
N LYS A 456 16.70 -9.76 -18.24
CA LYS A 456 16.77 -10.68 -17.10
C LYS A 456 15.73 -11.77 -17.25
N ARG A 457 16.15 -13.02 -17.11
CA ARG A 457 15.26 -14.19 -17.21
C ARG A 457 14.08 -14.09 -16.24
N SER A 458 14.33 -13.68 -15.00
CA SER A 458 13.29 -13.52 -13.97
C SER A 458 12.21 -12.51 -14.38
N VAL A 459 12.61 -11.42 -15.03
CA VAL A 459 11.70 -10.37 -15.51
C VAL A 459 10.88 -10.87 -16.68
N PHE A 460 11.49 -11.53 -17.67
CA PHE A 460 10.76 -12.13 -18.80
C PHE A 460 9.68 -13.11 -18.33
N LEU A 461 10.00 -13.98 -17.37
CA LEU A 461 9.04 -14.95 -16.77
C LEU A 461 7.95 -14.28 -15.92
N ALA A 462 8.28 -13.19 -15.22
CA ALA A 462 7.30 -12.42 -14.46
C ALA A 462 6.26 -11.76 -15.38
N LEU A 463 6.70 -11.27 -16.54
CA LEU A 463 5.85 -10.64 -17.57
C LEU A 463 5.08 -11.64 -18.45
N LYS A 464 5.26 -12.95 -18.22
CA LYS A 464 4.69 -14.03 -19.05
C LYS A 464 5.12 -13.91 -20.52
N GLY A 465 6.36 -13.50 -20.73
CA GLY A 465 7.03 -13.45 -22.04
C GLY A 465 6.23 -12.77 -23.15
N PHE A 466 6.56 -13.12 -24.39
CA PHE A 466 5.89 -12.64 -25.59
C PHE A 466 4.46 -13.19 -25.69
N GLU A 467 3.59 -12.49 -26.42
CA GLU A 467 2.37 -13.12 -26.95
C GLU A 467 2.74 -14.30 -27.84
N GLN A 468 1.94 -15.37 -27.81
CA GLN A 468 2.23 -16.62 -28.53
C GLN A 468 1.48 -16.67 -29.85
N TYR A 469 1.59 -15.59 -30.63
CA TYR A 469 0.84 -15.44 -31.87
C TYR A 469 1.07 -16.62 -32.83
N ILE A 470 -0.03 -17.19 -33.34
CA ILE A 470 0.00 -18.36 -34.25
C ILE A 470 0.50 -18.02 -35.67
N SER A 471 1.20 -16.89 -35.83
CA SER A 471 1.76 -16.32 -37.05
C SER A 471 2.98 -15.48 -36.66
N TYR A 472 3.88 -15.21 -37.61
CA TYR A 472 5.02 -14.33 -37.37
C TYR A 472 4.60 -12.85 -37.23
N GLY A 473 5.19 -12.15 -36.27
CA GLY A 473 5.09 -10.71 -36.06
C GLY A 473 4.07 -10.27 -34.99
N CYS A 474 4.17 -8.99 -34.59
CA CYS A 474 3.36 -8.31 -33.57
C CYS A 474 3.66 -8.69 -32.11
N GLU A 475 4.37 -9.81 -31.85
CA GLU A 475 4.67 -10.26 -30.49
C GLU A 475 5.64 -9.30 -29.76
N ASP A 476 6.61 -8.77 -30.51
CA ASP A 476 7.54 -7.73 -30.09
C ASP A 476 6.82 -6.48 -29.61
N ARG A 477 5.88 -5.97 -30.42
CA ARG A 477 5.10 -4.77 -30.11
C ARG A 477 4.17 -4.97 -28.93
N ALA A 478 3.55 -6.15 -28.82
CA ALA A 478 2.74 -6.50 -27.65
C ALA A 478 3.60 -6.56 -26.37
N PHE A 479 4.83 -7.05 -26.49
CA PHE A 479 5.76 -7.13 -25.37
C PHE A 479 6.33 -5.77 -24.98
N ASP A 480 6.61 -4.87 -25.93
CA ASP A 480 6.96 -3.47 -25.65
C ASP A 480 5.87 -2.81 -24.78
N VAL A 481 4.60 -2.94 -25.15
CA VAL A 481 3.47 -2.39 -24.36
C VAL A 481 3.42 -3.01 -22.97
N THR A 482 3.66 -4.33 -22.87
CA THR A 482 3.70 -5.04 -21.58
C THR A 482 4.86 -4.54 -20.70
N LEU A 483 6.06 -4.37 -21.26
CA LEU A 483 7.22 -3.81 -20.58
C LEU A 483 6.91 -2.42 -20.03
N PHE A 484 6.36 -1.51 -20.86
CA PHE A 484 6.05 -0.14 -20.42
C PHE A 484 5.00 -0.05 -19.31
N ASN A 485 4.07 -0.99 -19.26
CA ASN A 485 3.02 -1.02 -18.23
C ASN A 485 3.49 -1.62 -16.91
N HIS A 486 4.51 -2.48 -16.91
CA HIS A 486 4.86 -3.30 -15.76
C HIS A 486 6.28 -3.10 -15.23
N ILE A 487 7.20 -2.56 -16.03
CA ILE A 487 8.59 -2.28 -15.64
C ILE A 487 8.80 -0.77 -15.54
N GLU A 488 9.54 -0.35 -14.53
CA GLU A 488 9.93 1.05 -14.37
C GLU A 488 10.73 1.49 -15.60
N LYS A 489 10.40 2.66 -16.16
CA LYS A 489 11.05 3.14 -17.39
C LYS A 489 12.57 3.28 -17.26
N SER A 490 13.07 3.63 -16.07
CA SER A 490 14.51 3.73 -15.77
C SER A 490 15.24 2.39 -15.84
N LYS A 491 14.50 1.27 -15.82
CA LYS A 491 15.01 -0.10 -15.93
C LYS A 491 14.94 -0.64 -17.36
N ILE A 492 14.48 0.15 -18.32
CA ILE A 492 14.41 -0.23 -19.73
C ILE A 492 15.40 0.65 -20.51
N ARG A 493 16.20 0.04 -21.39
CA ARG A 493 17.22 0.74 -22.18
C ARG A 493 17.07 0.45 -23.68
N ILE A 494 17.34 1.47 -24.49
CA ILE A 494 17.56 1.38 -25.94
C ILE A 494 18.90 2.04 -26.16
N ALA A 495 19.89 1.26 -26.59
CA ALA A 495 21.23 1.77 -26.79
C ALA A 495 21.31 2.50 -28.15
N PRO A 496 21.97 3.67 -28.22
CA PRO A 496 22.07 4.48 -29.44
C PRO A 496 23.10 3.92 -30.42
N PHE A 497 22.92 2.66 -30.83
CA PHE A 497 23.77 1.92 -31.76
C PHE A 497 22.94 1.39 -32.93
N ILE A 498 23.62 1.07 -34.02
CA ILE A 498 23.02 0.50 -35.24
C ILE A 498 23.56 -0.91 -35.41
N TYR A 499 22.65 -1.87 -35.52
CA TYR A 499 22.98 -3.28 -35.74
C TYR A 499 22.70 -3.65 -37.19
N VAL A 500 23.22 -4.78 -37.65
CA VAL A 500 23.12 -5.18 -39.06
C VAL A 500 22.14 -6.32 -39.20
N HIS A 501 21.23 -6.20 -40.16
CA HIS A 501 20.41 -7.31 -40.63
C HIS A 501 20.98 -7.84 -41.94
N LEU A 502 21.29 -9.13 -41.96
CA LEU A 502 21.79 -9.84 -43.12
C LEU A 502 20.68 -9.95 -44.17
N TYR A 503 21.04 -9.74 -45.43
CA TYR A 503 20.11 -9.90 -46.53
C TYR A 503 19.49 -11.30 -46.55
N HIS A 504 18.18 -11.35 -46.80
CA HIS A 504 17.47 -12.55 -47.26
C HIS A 504 16.26 -12.13 -48.10
N GLY A 505 15.83 -13.00 -49.01
CA GLY A 505 14.63 -12.82 -49.84
C GLY A 505 13.35 -12.73 -49.00
N LYS A 506 12.36 -11.98 -49.50
CA LYS A 506 11.04 -11.89 -48.86
C LYS A 506 10.27 -13.19 -49.08
N SER A 507 9.93 -13.90 -48.00
CA SER A 507 9.02 -15.04 -48.03
C SER A 507 7.57 -14.55 -47.92
N GLU A 508 6.77 -14.76 -48.96
CA GLU A 508 5.33 -14.41 -48.98
C GLU A 508 4.47 -15.40 -48.17
N GLU A 509 4.99 -16.57 -47.80
CA GLU A 509 4.23 -17.64 -47.15
C GLU A 509 3.99 -17.47 -45.64
N GLU A 510 4.70 -16.56 -44.96
CA GLU A 510 4.68 -16.39 -43.49
C GLU A 510 3.55 -15.47 -42.96
N LYS A 511 2.53 -15.15 -43.78
CA LYS A 511 1.51 -14.13 -43.46
C LYS A 511 0.06 -14.63 -43.45
N LYS A 512 -0.18 -15.95 -43.50
CA LYS A 512 -1.55 -16.48 -43.65
C LYS A 512 -2.47 -16.07 -42.49
N ASN A 513 -1.98 -16.07 -41.26
CA ASN A 513 -2.74 -15.63 -40.08
C ASN A 513 -2.41 -14.21 -39.59
N PHE A 514 -1.56 -13.46 -40.31
CA PHE A 514 -1.10 -12.13 -39.89
C PHE A 514 -2.25 -11.16 -39.62
N LYS A 515 -3.30 -11.14 -40.46
CA LYS A 515 -4.46 -10.23 -40.27
C LYS A 515 -5.17 -10.47 -38.93
N LYS A 516 -5.31 -11.73 -38.50
CA LYS A 516 -5.94 -12.09 -37.21
C LYS A 516 -5.08 -11.67 -36.03
N VAL A 517 -3.77 -11.91 -36.12
CA VAL A 517 -2.77 -11.53 -35.11
C VAL A 517 -2.69 -10.00 -34.97
N TYR A 518 -2.60 -9.28 -36.09
CA TYR A 518 -2.60 -7.83 -36.10
C TYR A 518 -3.89 -7.25 -35.50
N GLN A 519 -5.05 -7.81 -35.84
CA GLN A 519 -6.32 -7.41 -35.24
C GLN A 519 -6.31 -7.60 -33.71
N HIS A 520 -5.81 -8.74 -33.22
CA HIS A 520 -5.66 -8.97 -31.78
C HIS A 520 -4.74 -7.94 -31.11
N LEU A 521 -3.59 -7.59 -31.72
CA LEU A 521 -2.69 -6.54 -31.23
C LEU A 521 -3.44 -5.20 -31.11
N VAL A 522 -4.19 -4.82 -32.14
CA VAL A 522 -4.94 -3.56 -32.15
C VAL A 522 -6.01 -3.55 -31.06
N ASP A 523 -6.79 -4.62 -30.94
CA ASP A 523 -7.94 -4.67 -30.02
C ASP A 523 -7.51 -4.77 -28.55
N ASN A 524 -6.41 -5.48 -28.28
CA ASN A 524 -6.01 -5.78 -26.90
C ASN A 524 -4.84 -4.94 -26.38
N TYR A 525 -4.01 -4.38 -27.28
CA TYR A 525 -2.88 -3.53 -26.91
C TYR A 525 -3.01 -2.09 -27.41
N GLN A 526 -3.98 -1.80 -28.29
CA GLN A 526 -4.15 -0.48 -28.93
C GLN A 526 -2.86 0.03 -29.60
N CYS A 527 -2.10 -0.92 -30.16
CA CYS A 527 -0.85 -0.68 -30.86
C CYS A 527 -1.05 -0.94 -32.36
N LYS A 528 -0.67 0.03 -33.21
CA LYS A 528 -0.92 0.03 -34.67
C LYS A 528 0.34 0.35 -35.44
N TYR A 529 0.49 -0.19 -36.65
CA TYR A 529 1.61 0.17 -37.52
C TYR A 529 1.34 1.56 -38.13
N HIS A 530 2.39 2.38 -38.16
CA HIS A 530 2.35 3.78 -38.57
C HIS A 530 3.38 3.99 -39.70
N PRO A 531 2.97 3.91 -40.98
CA PRO A 531 3.88 4.01 -42.12
C PRO A 531 4.58 5.37 -42.24
N GLU A 532 4.05 6.40 -41.58
CA GLU A 532 4.63 7.74 -41.52
C GLU A 532 5.88 7.83 -40.64
N LEU A 533 6.15 6.84 -39.78
CA LEU A 533 7.32 6.82 -38.91
C LEU A 533 8.58 6.52 -39.73
N GLY A 534 9.57 7.39 -39.59
CA GLY A 534 10.91 7.21 -40.11
C GLY A 534 11.72 6.20 -39.29
N PRO A 535 12.93 5.85 -39.76
CA PRO A 535 13.78 4.87 -39.08
C PRO A 535 14.15 5.30 -37.66
N TYR A 536 14.43 6.59 -37.43
CA TYR A 536 14.83 7.09 -36.11
C TYR A 536 13.65 7.35 -35.16
N ASP A 537 12.40 7.27 -35.65
CA ASP A 537 11.23 7.48 -34.82
C ASP A 537 10.96 6.27 -33.93
N PHE A 538 10.42 6.51 -32.74
CA PHE A 538 10.01 5.41 -31.87
C PHE A 538 8.73 4.74 -32.38
N ILE A 539 8.72 3.39 -32.45
CA ILE A 539 7.64 2.62 -33.10
C ILE A 539 6.26 2.81 -32.45
N HIS A 540 6.21 3.28 -31.21
CA HIS A 540 4.95 3.53 -30.50
C HIS A 540 4.57 5.01 -30.42
N THR A 541 5.33 5.95 -31.01
CA THR A 541 5.08 7.41 -30.92
C THR A 541 3.60 7.78 -31.11
N ASN A 542 2.93 7.14 -32.08
CA ASN A 542 1.52 7.42 -32.42
C ASN A 542 0.51 6.43 -31.80
N CYS A 543 0.96 5.53 -30.90
CA CYS A 543 0.11 4.53 -30.24
C CYS A 543 -0.44 5.06 -28.90
N LYS A 544 -1.73 4.78 -28.63
CA LYS A 544 -2.36 4.97 -27.33
C LYS A 544 -2.49 3.62 -26.64
N HIS A 545 -1.48 3.23 -25.89
CA HIS A 545 -1.47 1.91 -25.25
C HIS A 545 -2.60 1.75 -24.23
N VAL A 546 -3.08 0.51 -24.11
CA VAL A 546 -4.04 0.11 -23.07
C VAL A 546 -3.46 0.27 -21.65
N SER A 547 -4.34 0.33 -20.66
CA SER A 547 -3.93 0.48 -19.26
C SER A 547 -3.16 -0.73 -18.70
N LYS A 548 -2.36 -0.50 -17.65
CA LYS A 548 -1.70 -1.55 -16.86
C LYS A 548 -2.65 -2.65 -16.39
N SER A 549 -3.90 -2.30 -16.05
CA SER A 549 -4.91 -3.30 -15.65
C SER A 549 -5.30 -4.21 -16.80
N LYS A 550 -5.38 -3.69 -18.04
CA LYS A 550 -5.68 -4.48 -19.23
C LYS A 550 -4.52 -5.42 -19.57
N THR A 551 -3.28 -4.96 -19.56
CA THR A 551 -2.12 -5.85 -19.78
C THR A 551 -1.98 -6.91 -18.69
N LEU A 552 -2.29 -6.57 -17.42
CA LEU A 552 -2.35 -7.57 -16.34
C LEU A 552 -3.39 -8.65 -16.63
N SER A 553 -4.58 -8.29 -17.11
CA SER A 553 -5.62 -9.26 -17.47
C SER A 553 -5.17 -10.19 -18.61
N LEU A 554 -4.43 -9.67 -19.59
CA LEU A 554 -3.88 -10.47 -20.69
C LEU A 554 -2.78 -11.42 -20.20
N MET A 555 -1.90 -10.95 -19.31
CA MET A 555 -0.90 -11.78 -18.63
C MET A 555 -1.54 -12.93 -17.85
N LEU A 556 -2.62 -12.66 -17.11
CA LEU A 556 -3.37 -13.67 -16.36
C LEU A 556 -4.00 -14.70 -17.30
N ALA A 557 -4.62 -14.25 -18.39
CA ALA A 557 -5.25 -15.13 -19.37
C ALA A 557 -4.23 -16.09 -20.01
N ARG A 558 -3.03 -15.60 -20.35
CA ARG A 558 -1.98 -16.43 -20.99
C ARG A 558 -1.13 -17.24 -20.03
N ALA A 559 -1.19 -16.99 -18.72
CA ALA A 559 -0.34 -17.67 -17.73
C ALA A 559 -0.41 -19.21 -17.80
N VAL A 560 -1.57 -19.76 -18.19
CA VAL A 560 -1.80 -21.20 -18.32
C VAL A 560 -1.03 -21.81 -19.50
N THR A 561 -1.08 -21.17 -20.68
CA THR A 561 -0.46 -21.72 -21.91
C THR A 561 0.94 -21.16 -22.19
N ASN A 562 1.40 -20.19 -21.41
CA ASN A 562 2.67 -19.49 -21.65
C ASN A 562 3.89 -20.43 -21.54
N GLY A 563 4.63 -20.56 -22.64
CA GLY A 563 5.81 -21.41 -22.75
C GLY A 563 5.49 -22.89 -22.54
N ASP A 564 4.33 -23.36 -22.99
CA ASP A 564 3.96 -24.77 -22.94
C ASP A 564 4.60 -25.51 -24.13
N PRO A 565 5.58 -26.42 -23.93
CA PRO A 565 6.28 -27.10 -25.03
C PRO A 565 5.37 -28.06 -25.82
N ASP A 566 4.22 -28.43 -25.24
CA ASP A 566 3.25 -29.34 -25.85
C ASP A 566 2.03 -28.60 -26.40
N LEU A 567 2.08 -27.27 -26.51
CA LEU A 567 0.98 -26.41 -27.01
C LEU A 567 0.36 -26.96 -28.31
N TYR A 568 1.22 -27.40 -29.24
CA TYR A 568 0.78 -27.96 -30.53
C TYR A 568 0.60 -29.49 -30.54
N LYS A 569 1.09 -30.22 -29.53
CA LYS A 569 0.94 -31.68 -29.45
C LYS A 569 -0.45 -32.11 -28.99
N ARG A 570 -1.11 -31.29 -28.16
CA ARG A 570 -2.42 -31.62 -27.58
C ARG A 570 -3.58 -31.56 -28.57
N ASN A 571 -3.36 -31.05 -29.80
CA ASN A 571 -4.37 -30.89 -30.84
C ASN A 571 -5.64 -30.15 -30.37
N ILE A 572 -5.48 -29.21 -29.43
CA ILE A 572 -6.54 -28.31 -28.95
C ILE A 572 -6.54 -27.07 -29.85
N ALA A 573 -7.72 -26.56 -30.22
CA ALA A 573 -7.83 -25.33 -30.99
C ALA A 573 -7.21 -24.13 -30.23
N LEU A 574 -6.51 -23.26 -30.96
CA LEU A 574 -5.78 -22.12 -30.39
C LEU A 574 -6.37 -20.79 -30.88
N THR A 575 -6.51 -19.83 -29.97
CA THR A 575 -6.81 -18.45 -30.30
C THR A 575 -5.67 -17.80 -31.10
N ALA A 576 -5.91 -16.63 -31.68
CA ALA A 576 -4.90 -15.89 -32.44
C ALA A 576 -3.58 -15.67 -31.66
N ASN A 577 -3.67 -15.49 -30.35
CA ASN A 577 -2.53 -15.27 -29.45
C ASN A 577 -2.05 -16.53 -28.69
N GLY A 578 -2.45 -17.73 -29.14
CA GLY A 578 -1.91 -18.99 -28.62
C GLY A 578 -2.44 -19.40 -27.24
N LEU A 579 -3.71 -19.10 -26.95
CA LEU A 579 -4.44 -19.65 -25.81
C LEU A 579 -5.26 -20.85 -26.28
N TYR A 580 -5.48 -21.83 -25.39
CA TYR A 580 -6.48 -22.87 -25.66
C TYR A 580 -7.86 -22.21 -25.78
N GLU A 581 -8.58 -22.50 -26.86
CA GLU A 581 -9.98 -22.14 -26.96
C GLU A 581 -10.73 -22.86 -25.83
N LYS A 582 -11.41 -22.11 -24.98
CA LYS A 582 -12.14 -22.69 -23.85
C LYS A 582 -13.32 -23.50 -24.41
N ASN A 583 -13.37 -24.78 -24.08
CA ASN A 583 -14.64 -25.50 -24.09
C ASN A 583 -15.53 -24.84 -23.04
N ASN A 584 -16.62 -24.20 -23.46
CA ASN A 584 -17.65 -23.68 -22.57
C ASN A 584 -18.35 -24.86 -21.89
N TYR A 585 -17.72 -25.46 -20.88
CA TYR A 585 -18.45 -26.21 -19.89
C TYR A 585 -19.29 -25.19 -19.13
N ASN A 586 -20.53 -24.97 -19.59
CA ASN A 586 -21.52 -24.22 -18.87
C ASN A 586 -21.83 -24.99 -17.59
N ILE A 587 -21.08 -24.72 -16.53
CA ILE A 587 -21.50 -25.11 -15.19
C ILE A 587 -22.77 -24.31 -14.93
N GLU A 588 -23.92 -24.98 -14.89
CA GLU A 588 -25.15 -24.36 -14.40
C GLU A 588 -24.91 -23.93 -12.96
N LEU A 589 -24.77 -22.62 -12.77
CA LEU A 589 -24.70 -22.05 -11.43
C LEU A 589 -26.08 -22.20 -10.81
N ASP A 590 -26.16 -22.91 -9.68
CA ASP A 590 -27.36 -22.93 -8.85
C ASP A 590 -27.73 -21.48 -8.49
N ASN A 591 -28.99 -21.09 -8.72
CA ASN A 591 -29.53 -19.76 -8.44
C ASN A 591 -29.38 -19.34 -6.97
N ASN A 592 -29.09 -20.29 -6.06
CA ASN A 592 -28.84 -20.02 -4.64
C ASN A 592 -27.39 -19.65 -4.31
N VAL A 593 -26.46 -19.76 -5.26
CA VAL A 593 -25.05 -19.42 -5.03
C VAL A 593 -24.88 -17.90 -5.10
N ILE A 594 -24.64 -17.30 -3.93
CA ILE A 594 -24.39 -15.87 -3.80
C ILE A 594 -22.89 -15.63 -3.95
N PHE A 595 -22.50 -15.00 -5.05
CA PHE A 595 -21.18 -14.43 -5.20
C PHE A 595 -21.14 -13.03 -4.58
N PRO A 596 -19.96 -12.53 -4.16
CA PRO A 596 -19.79 -11.12 -3.89
C PRO A 596 -20.31 -10.32 -5.10
N PRO A 597 -21.10 -9.24 -4.88
CA PRO A 597 -21.63 -8.47 -5.99
C PRO A 597 -20.47 -7.91 -6.81
N ASP A 598 -20.59 -7.92 -8.14
CA ASP A 598 -19.62 -7.27 -9.04
C ASP A 598 -19.46 -5.81 -8.60
N PRO A 599 -18.32 -5.43 -8.01
CA PRO A 599 -18.19 -4.10 -7.49
C PRO A 599 -17.96 -3.14 -8.65
N ILE A 600 -18.82 -2.13 -8.75
CA ILE A 600 -18.51 -0.91 -9.51
C ILE A 600 -17.22 -0.28 -8.95
N SER A 601 -16.95 -0.47 -7.64
CA SER A 601 -15.70 -0.12 -6.95
C SER A 601 -15.63 -0.75 -5.55
N PHE A 602 -14.42 -1.14 -5.10
CA PHE A 602 -14.18 -1.63 -3.73
C PHE A 602 -14.16 -0.52 -2.66
N ILE A 603 -14.15 0.75 -3.07
CA ILE A 603 -13.99 1.91 -2.17
C ILE A 603 -15.19 2.08 -1.22
N ASN A 604 -16.39 1.67 -1.64
CA ASN A 604 -17.63 1.98 -0.93
C ASN A 604 -18.17 0.85 -0.05
N TYR A 605 -17.47 -0.29 0.08
CA TYR A 605 -17.95 -1.41 0.91
C TYR A 605 -18.12 -1.01 2.38
N LYS A 606 -17.13 -0.33 2.96
CA LYS A 606 -17.21 0.16 4.35
C LYS A 606 -18.37 1.14 4.56
N GLN A 607 -18.69 1.96 3.56
CA GLN A 607 -19.79 2.94 3.65
C GLN A 607 -21.17 2.25 3.66
N LYS A 608 -21.34 1.16 2.89
CA LYS A 608 -22.60 0.39 2.85
C LYS A 608 -22.90 -0.36 4.15
N GLU A 609 -21.88 -0.67 4.93
CA GLU A 609 -22.04 -1.33 6.24
C GLU A 609 -22.46 -0.38 7.36
N LEU A 610 -22.61 0.91 7.08
CA LEU A 610 -23.12 1.91 8.02
C LEU A 610 -24.46 2.44 7.52
N TYR A 611 -25.30 2.90 8.43
CA TYR A 611 -26.52 3.63 8.05
C TYR A 611 -26.11 4.98 7.43
N LEU A 612 -26.61 5.25 6.21
CA LEU A 612 -26.38 6.51 5.50
C LEU A 612 -26.72 7.72 6.40
N ASN A 613 -25.87 8.74 6.37
CA ASN A 613 -26.02 9.98 7.15
C ASN A 613 -26.12 9.79 8.67
N SER A 614 -25.65 8.66 9.21
CA SER A 614 -25.62 8.49 10.67
C SER A 614 -24.65 9.48 11.31
N PRO A 615 -25.07 10.21 12.34
CA PRO A 615 -24.17 11.10 13.06
C PRO A 615 -23.02 10.33 13.72
N ASN A 616 -21.99 11.07 14.13
CA ASN A 616 -20.86 10.49 14.85
C ASN A 616 -21.29 9.91 16.21
N PRO A 617 -20.64 8.82 16.68
CA PRO A 617 -20.84 8.30 18.03
C PRO A 617 -20.33 9.28 19.09
N ASP A 618 -20.78 9.07 20.33
CA ASP A 618 -20.32 9.81 21.50
C ASP A 618 -19.01 9.19 22.01
N SER A 619 -17.99 9.10 21.16
CA SER A 619 -16.76 8.32 21.42
C SER A 619 -16.09 8.71 22.74
N GLU A 620 -15.86 10.00 22.98
CA GLU A 620 -15.20 10.49 24.20
C GLU A 620 -15.99 10.14 25.48
N GLU A 621 -17.32 10.24 25.45
CA GLU A 621 -18.17 9.89 26.59
C GLU A 621 -18.23 8.36 26.80
N LEU A 622 -18.21 7.59 25.71
CA LEU A 622 -18.17 6.13 25.76
C LEU A 622 -16.84 5.61 26.31
N GLU A 623 -15.71 6.28 26.04
CA GLU A 623 -14.38 5.90 26.56
C GLU A 623 -14.32 5.85 28.09
N VAL A 624 -15.12 6.66 28.78
CA VAL A 624 -15.22 6.65 30.26
C VAL A 624 -15.66 5.29 30.80
N PHE A 625 -16.42 4.52 30.01
CA PHE A 625 -16.85 3.19 30.40
C PHE A 625 -15.79 2.11 30.20
N TYR A 626 -14.69 2.39 29.48
CA TYR A 626 -13.66 1.39 29.19
C TYR A 626 -13.03 0.85 30.47
N ASN A 627 -13.23 -0.45 30.72
CA ASN A 627 -12.79 -1.15 31.94
C ASN A 627 -13.26 -0.52 33.28
N ALA A 628 -14.30 0.31 33.28
CA ALA A 628 -14.83 0.93 34.50
C ALA A 628 -15.33 -0.09 35.54
N TYR A 629 -15.66 -1.31 35.10
CA TYR A 629 -16.19 -2.41 35.92
C TYR A 629 -15.27 -3.64 35.88
N LYS A 630 -13.96 -3.41 35.78
CA LYS A 630 -12.96 -4.47 35.66
C LYS A 630 -12.99 -5.41 36.85
N GLY A 631 -13.18 -6.71 36.57
CA GLY A 631 -13.20 -7.76 37.59
C GLY A 631 -14.59 -8.06 38.14
N GLU A 632 -15.58 -7.22 37.86
CA GLU A 632 -16.96 -7.41 38.30
C GLU A 632 -17.72 -8.39 37.40
N ARG A 633 -18.88 -8.85 37.88
CA ARG A 633 -19.88 -9.59 37.10
C ARG A 633 -21.05 -8.70 36.69
N CYS A 634 -21.76 -9.08 35.63
CA CYS A 634 -23.03 -8.47 35.28
C CYS A 634 -24.06 -9.47 34.77
N PHE A 635 -25.32 -9.06 34.76
CA PHE A 635 -26.44 -9.83 34.26
C PHE A 635 -27.04 -9.14 33.04
N ILE A 636 -27.24 -9.87 31.95
CA ILE A 636 -27.94 -9.38 30.77
C ILE A 636 -29.33 -10.03 30.72
N LEU A 637 -30.35 -9.19 30.81
CA LEU A 637 -31.74 -9.59 30.82
C LEU A 637 -32.27 -9.57 29.39
N GLY A 638 -32.62 -10.75 28.89
CA GLY A 638 -33.46 -10.93 27.72
C GLY A 638 -34.91 -10.70 28.07
N ASN A 639 -35.77 -10.75 27.05
CA ASN A 639 -37.19 -10.47 27.20
C ASN A 639 -38.08 -11.70 26.97
N GLY A 640 -37.53 -12.92 26.99
CA GLY A 640 -38.29 -14.14 26.81
C GLY A 640 -39.20 -14.49 28.02
N PRO A 641 -40.15 -15.42 27.86
CA PRO A 641 -41.16 -15.72 28.88
C PRO A 641 -40.58 -16.23 30.20
N SER A 642 -39.42 -16.90 30.17
CA SER A 642 -38.74 -17.38 31.38
C SER A 642 -38.35 -16.28 32.35
N LEU A 643 -38.26 -15.01 31.92
CA LEU A 643 -37.96 -13.89 32.82
C LEU A 643 -38.98 -13.79 33.97
N ASN A 644 -40.25 -14.17 33.73
CA ASN A 644 -41.28 -14.22 34.77
C ASN A 644 -41.05 -15.26 35.86
N LYS A 645 -40.11 -16.20 35.66
CA LYS A 645 -39.74 -17.23 36.63
C LYS A 645 -38.56 -16.83 37.51
N HIS A 646 -37.87 -15.73 37.20
CA HIS A 646 -36.71 -15.28 37.95
C HIS A 646 -37.13 -14.29 39.05
N ASP A 647 -36.60 -14.46 40.26
CA ASP A 647 -36.72 -13.48 41.33
C ASP A 647 -35.73 -12.32 41.10
N LEU A 648 -36.23 -11.24 40.48
CA LEU A 648 -35.41 -10.09 40.14
C LEU A 648 -34.93 -9.28 41.36
N SER A 649 -35.49 -9.51 42.56
CA SER A 649 -35.03 -8.83 43.77
C SER A 649 -33.60 -9.21 44.14
N LEU A 650 -33.15 -10.41 43.73
CA LEU A 650 -31.78 -10.87 43.91
C LEU A 650 -30.75 -10.05 43.12
N LEU A 651 -31.18 -9.28 42.13
CA LEU A 651 -30.31 -8.45 41.28
C LEU A 651 -30.19 -7.00 41.75
N GLU A 652 -30.85 -6.60 42.85
CA GLU A 652 -30.85 -5.20 43.32
C GLU A 652 -29.44 -4.63 43.58
N LYS A 653 -28.47 -5.50 43.91
CA LYS A 653 -27.07 -5.14 44.18
C LYS A 653 -26.11 -5.52 43.04
N GLU A 654 -26.63 -5.88 41.88
CA GLU A 654 -25.86 -6.35 40.73
C GLU A 654 -25.91 -5.36 39.55
N TYR A 655 -24.88 -5.38 38.71
CA TYR A 655 -24.90 -4.65 37.44
C TYR A 655 -25.76 -5.38 36.42
N THR A 656 -26.76 -4.70 35.86
CA THR A 656 -27.77 -5.32 35.00
C THR A 656 -27.94 -4.57 33.68
N PHE A 657 -28.01 -5.29 32.57
CA PHE A 657 -28.37 -4.77 31.27
C PHE A 657 -29.80 -5.18 30.92
N GLY A 658 -30.66 -4.21 30.66
CA GLY A 658 -32.00 -4.41 30.12
C GLY A 658 -32.08 -4.01 28.64
N VAL A 659 -32.93 -4.69 27.89
CA VAL A 659 -33.08 -4.44 26.44
C VAL A 659 -34.50 -4.08 26.04
N ASN A 660 -34.64 -3.29 24.98
CA ASN A 660 -35.90 -3.06 24.26
C ASN A 660 -37.07 -2.77 25.24
N SER A 661 -38.20 -3.48 25.17
CA SER A 661 -39.37 -3.11 25.97
C SER A 661 -39.36 -3.61 27.43
N LEU A 662 -38.18 -3.73 28.07
CA LEU A 662 -38.07 -4.15 29.48
C LEU A 662 -38.85 -3.23 30.44
N PHE A 663 -39.17 -1.99 30.06
CA PHE A 663 -40.01 -1.09 30.85
C PHE A 663 -41.38 -1.67 31.21
N TYR A 664 -41.92 -2.65 30.45
CA TYR A 664 -43.10 -3.40 30.88
C TYR A 664 -42.84 -4.14 32.20
N LYS A 665 -41.67 -4.76 32.37
CA LYS A 665 -41.30 -5.48 33.59
C LYS A 665 -41.13 -4.53 34.77
N THR A 666 -40.61 -3.33 34.53
CA THR A 666 -40.51 -2.29 35.55
C THR A 666 -41.88 -1.84 36.05
N ARG A 667 -42.88 -1.73 35.18
CA ARG A 667 -44.26 -1.41 35.61
C ARG A 667 -44.86 -2.49 36.49
N GLU A 668 -44.56 -3.76 36.20
CA GLU A 668 -45.05 -4.89 36.99
C GLU A 668 -44.37 -5.03 38.35
N SER A 669 -43.04 -4.91 38.38
CA SER A 669 -42.21 -5.35 39.52
C SER A 669 -41.46 -4.23 40.22
N GLY A 670 -41.41 -3.03 39.65
CA GLY A 670 -40.55 -1.94 40.11
C GLY A 670 -39.07 -2.09 39.76
N PHE A 671 -38.63 -3.27 39.29
CA PHE A 671 -37.23 -3.54 38.92
C PHE A 671 -36.77 -2.65 37.76
N LYS A 672 -35.60 -2.03 37.90
CA LYS A 672 -34.97 -1.20 36.87
C LYS A 672 -33.56 -1.73 36.57
N PRO A 673 -33.18 -1.88 35.29
CA PRO A 673 -31.83 -2.24 34.92
C PRO A 673 -30.87 -1.07 35.16
N TYR A 674 -29.59 -1.38 35.38
CA TYR A 674 -28.54 -0.36 35.52
C TYR A 674 -28.17 0.27 34.17
N PHE A 675 -28.04 -0.56 33.13
CA PHE A 675 -27.81 -0.16 31.74
C PHE A 675 -29.01 -0.55 30.88
N TYR A 676 -29.49 0.36 30.04
CA TYR A 676 -30.63 0.11 29.15
C TYR A 676 -30.25 0.30 27.69
N VAL A 677 -30.55 -0.69 26.84
CA VAL A 677 -30.12 -0.70 25.43
C VAL A 677 -31.29 -0.98 24.49
N VAL A 678 -31.43 -0.16 23.44
CA VAL A 678 -32.44 -0.39 22.38
C VAL A 678 -31.75 -0.36 21.03
N GLU A 679 -31.80 -1.47 20.31
CA GLU A 679 -31.27 -1.61 18.94
C GLU A 679 -32.36 -1.93 17.92
N ASP A 680 -33.49 -2.49 18.34
CA ASP A 680 -34.55 -2.83 17.39
C ASP A 680 -35.33 -1.58 16.93
N THR A 681 -35.33 -1.38 15.60
CA THR A 681 -36.01 -0.26 14.95
C THR A 681 -37.52 -0.23 15.12
N SER A 682 -38.21 -1.37 15.19
CA SER A 682 -39.66 -1.42 15.42
C SER A 682 -39.96 -1.05 16.86
N VAL A 683 -39.20 -1.60 17.83
CA VAL A 683 -39.33 -1.24 19.24
C VAL A 683 -39.11 0.25 19.47
N MET A 684 -38.04 0.81 18.90
CA MET A 684 -37.72 2.24 19.02
C MET A 684 -38.84 3.15 18.48
N LYS A 685 -39.41 2.80 17.32
CA LYS A 685 -40.46 3.60 16.69
C LYS A 685 -41.79 3.52 17.41
N GLU A 686 -42.22 2.30 17.75
CA GLU A 686 -43.56 2.06 18.31
C GLU A 686 -43.66 2.47 19.79
N ASN A 687 -42.53 2.53 20.52
CA ASN A 687 -42.51 2.84 21.95
C ASN A 687 -41.70 4.11 22.28
N ILE A 688 -41.53 5.04 21.34
CA ILE A 688 -40.59 6.16 21.49
C ILE A 688 -40.85 7.02 22.74
N ASN A 689 -42.12 7.27 23.09
CA ASN A 689 -42.48 8.08 24.26
C ASN A 689 -42.12 7.37 25.57
N GLU A 690 -42.38 6.07 25.66
CA GLU A 690 -41.98 5.25 26.80
C GLU A 690 -40.46 5.22 26.96
N ILE A 691 -39.72 4.97 25.86
CA ILE A 691 -38.26 4.91 25.87
C ILE A 691 -37.64 6.24 26.35
N LYS A 692 -38.19 7.37 25.91
CA LYS A 692 -37.77 8.71 26.36
C LYS A 692 -37.95 8.88 27.87
N ASN A 693 -39.13 8.53 28.37
CA ASN A 693 -39.52 8.75 29.76
C ASN A 693 -38.98 7.68 30.74
N TYR A 694 -38.42 6.59 30.23
CA TYR A 694 -37.95 5.50 31.06
C TYR A 694 -36.74 5.90 31.91
N ASP A 695 -36.93 6.02 33.21
CA ASP A 695 -35.92 6.53 34.14
C ASP A 695 -35.02 5.41 34.67
N VAL A 696 -33.77 5.37 34.18
CA VAL A 696 -32.73 4.38 34.49
C VAL A 696 -31.35 5.05 34.53
N PRO A 697 -30.35 4.47 35.23
CA PRO A 697 -29.05 5.11 35.41
C PRO A 697 -28.32 5.44 34.11
N PHE A 698 -28.32 4.54 33.10
CA PHE A 698 -27.63 4.76 31.83
C PHE A 698 -28.40 4.16 30.63
N LYS A 699 -28.41 4.87 29.50
CA LYS A 699 -29.07 4.47 28.25
C LYS A 699 -28.07 4.44 27.08
N PHE A 700 -28.10 3.38 26.26
CA PHE A 700 -27.26 3.23 25.07
C PHE A 700 -28.09 2.98 23.81
N PHE A 701 -27.82 3.75 22.76
CA PHE A 701 -28.55 3.67 21.50
C PHE A 701 -27.61 3.76 20.28
N PRO A 702 -27.93 3.08 19.16
CA PRO A 702 -27.27 3.34 17.88
C PRO A 702 -27.35 4.81 17.45
N THR A 703 -26.30 5.33 16.78
CA THR A 703 -26.23 6.75 16.35
C THR A 703 -27.38 7.19 15.44
N ASN A 704 -27.98 6.27 14.69
CA ASN A 704 -29.16 6.56 13.85
C ASN A 704 -30.42 6.93 14.67
N TYR A 705 -30.40 6.78 16.00
CA TYR A 705 -31.49 7.19 16.89
C TYR A 705 -31.29 8.55 17.55
N LYS A 706 -30.19 9.27 17.26
CA LYS A 706 -29.96 10.63 17.80
C LYS A 706 -31.08 11.62 17.48
N ASN A 707 -31.78 11.43 16.35
CA ASN A 707 -32.92 12.26 15.97
C ASN A 707 -34.25 11.83 16.63
N LEU A 708 -34.27 10.66 17.27
CA LEU A 708 -35.47 10.11 17.90
C LEU A 708 -35.47 10.33 19.41
N HIS A 709 -34.32 10.18 20.08
CA HIS A 709 -34.17 10.34 21.53
C HIS A 709 -33.28 11.56 21.86
N PRO A 710 -33.68 12.45 22.78
CA PRO A 710 -32.86 13.59 23.16
C PRO A 710 -31.56 13.13 23.84
N LYS A 711 -30.48 13.90 23.68
CA LYS A 711 -29.25 13.72 24.45
C LYS A 711 -29.46 14.23 25.88
N LEU A 712 -29.38 13.32 26.85
CA LEU A 712 -29.40 13.61 28.29
C LEU A 712 -28.06 13.16 28.90
N PRO A 713 -27.70 13.63 30.12
CA PRO A 713 -26.42 13.27 30.75
C PRO A 713 -26.15 11.76 30.90
N ASN A 714 -27.21 10.95 30.96
CA ASN A 714 -27.12 9.49 31.05
C ASN A 714 -27.35 8.75 29.73
N THR A 715 -27.43 9.45 28.60
CA THR A 715 -27.74 8.85 27.29
C THR A 715 -26.53 8.88 26.38
N PHE A 716 -26.14 7.73 25.85
CA PHE A 716 -24.95 7.57 25.00
C PHE A 716 -25.29 6.93 23.67
N PHE A 717 -24.68 7.44 22.60
CA PHE A 717 -24.91 6.95 21.25
C PHE A 717 -23.67 6.27 20.66
N PHE A 718 -23.77 4.98 20.34
CA PHE A 718 -22.68 4.19 19.76
C PHE A 718 -22.86 3.99 18.25
N ARG A 719 -21.74 3.85 17.52
CA ARG A 719 -21.77 3.57 16.09
C ARG A 719 -22.04 2.10 15.87
N MET A 720 -23.13 1.76 15.18
CA MET A 720 -23.45 0.38 14.85
C MET A 720 -23.10 0.05 13.40
N ASN A 721 -22.34 -1.03 13.20
CA ASN A 721 -22.10 -1.62 11.89
C ASN A 721 -23.21 -2.64 11.56
N ARG A 722 -23.83 -2.47 10.40
CA ARG A 722 -24.95 -3.28 9.88
C ARG A 722 -24.56 -4.22 8.73
N GLY A 723 -23.27 -4.44 8.48
CA GLY A 723 -22.77 -5.31 7.41
C GLY A 723 -23.27 -6.75 7.50
N PHE A 724 -23.51 -7.25 8.72
CA PHE A 724 -24.11 -8.57 8.94
C PHE A 724 -25.52 -8.69 8.32
N TYR A 725 -26.25 -7.58 8.20
CA TYR A 725 -27.59 -7.51 7.58
C TYR A 725 -27.57 -7.11 6.10
N GLU A 726 -26.44 -6.62 5.56
CA GLU A 726 -26.35 -6.04 4.22
C GLU A 726 -25.95 -7.10 3.18
N LYS A 727 -26.89 -7.53 2.33
CA LYS A 727 -26.64 -8.58 1.30
C LYS A 727 -25.51 -8.22 0.33
N ALA A 728 -25.31 -6.93 0.06
CA ALA A 728 -24.23 -6.46 -0.80
C ALA A 728 -22.88 -6.32 -0.08
N SER A 729 -22.81 -6.57 1.22
CA SER A 729 -21.57 -6.54 1.98
C SER A 729 -20.82 -7.87 1.85
N PRO A 730 -19.47 -7.86 1.77
CA PRO A 730 -18.68 -9.08 1.91
C PRO A 730 -18.80 -9.70 3.32
N ASN A 731 -19.39 -8.98 4.28
CA ASN A 731 -19.62 -9.43 5.65
C ASN A 731 -21.09 -9.82 5.91
N TYR A 732 -21.90 -10.06 4.87
CA TYR A 732 -23.27 -10.56 5.03
C TYR A 732 -23.27 -11.89 5.79
N VAL A 733 -23.96 -11.95 6.94
CA VAL A 733 -24.01 -13.14 7.82
C VAL A 733 -22.64 -13.59 8.37
N VAL A 734 -21.60 -12.75 8.26
CA VAL A 734 -20.27 -13.03 8.85
C VAL A 734 -20.20 -12.43 10.26
N PRO A 735 -20.15 -13.26 11.33
CA PRO A 735 -20.17 -12.76 12.71
C PRO A 735 -18.91 -11.96 13.00
N ARG A 736 -19.07 -10.80 13.63
CA ARG A 736 -17.98 -9.92 14.07
C ARG A 736 -18.25 -9.42 15.47
N PHE A 737 -17.21 -9.14 16.23
CA PHE A 737 -17.30 -8.73 17.62
C PHE A 737 -16.37 -7.55 17.86
N SER A 738 -16.86 -6.50 18.51
CA SER A 738 -16.05 -5.35 18.89
C SER A 738 -15.64 -5.43 20.35
N THR A 739 -14.38 -5.10 20.61
CA THR A 739 -13.83 -4.89 21.94
C THR A 739 -13.73 -3.41 22.31
N ASP A 740 -14.20 -2.52 21.42
CA ASP A 740 -14.11 -1.07 21.54
C ASP A 740 -15.44 -0.42 21.14
N ALA A 741 -16.26 -0.11 22.14
CA ALA A 741 -17.56 0.49 21.95
C ALA A 741 -17.52 1.99 21.61
N SER A 742 -16.40 2.68 21.88
CA SER A 742 -16.27 4.10 21.52
C SER A 742 -16.10 4.27 20.00
N ASN A 743 -15.57 3.25 19.33
CA ASN A 743 -15.41 3.24 17.89
C ASN A 743 -16.61 2.63 17.16
N ILE A 744 -16.94 1.35 17.44
CA ILE A 744 -17.94 0.61 16.65
C ILE A 744 -18.46 -0.61 17.41
N LEU A 745 -19.74 -0.93 17.25
CA LEU A 745 -20.35 -2.19 17.67
C LEU A 745 -20.97 -2.90 16.48
N TYR A 746 -20.86 -4.22 16.40
CA TYR A 746 -21.40 -5.00 15.30
C TYR A 746 -22.78 -5.55 15.65
N CYS A 747 -23.76 -5.37 14.75
CA CYS A 747 -25.05 -6.03 14.90
C CYS A 747 -24.90 -7.56 14.76
N GLY A 748 -25.81 -8.32 15.36
CA GLY A 748 -25.70 -9.78 15.40
C GLY A 748 -27.02 -10.53 15.57
N GLN A 749 -28.10 -10.02 14.95
CA GLN A 749 -29.47 -10.57 14.99
C GLN A 749 -30.18 -10.47 16.36
N SER A 750 -29.48 -10.14 17.45
CA SER A 750 -30.06 -9.92 18.79
C SER A 750 -29.44 -8.71 19.49
N VAL A 751 -30.26 -7.88 20.13
CA VAL A 751 -29.80 -6.68 20.90
C VAL A 751 -28.81 -7.06 22.00
N THR A 752 -28.99 -8.24 22.58
CA THR A 752 -28.11 -8.77 23.63
C THR A 752 -26.68 -9.00 23.13
N TYR A 753 -26.48 -9.13 21.82
CA TYR A 753 -25.14 -9.19 21.22
C TYR A 753 -24.42 -7.84 21.29
N ILE A 754 -25.14 -6.73 21.23
CA ILE A 754 -24.60 -5.39 21.53
C ILE A 754 -24.23 -5.30 23.02
N ASN A 755 -25.09 -5.80 23.92
CA ASN A 755 -24.79 -5.81 25.35
C ASN A 755 -23.55 -6.62 25.69
N LEU A 756 -23.34 -7.78 25.03
CA LEU A 756 -22.14 -8.59 25.22
C LEU A 756 -20.87 -7.83 24.82
N GLN A 757 -20.92 -7.03 23.75
CA GLN A 757 -19.79 -6.18 23.33
C GLN A 757 -19.59 -5.01 24.29
N LEU A 758 -20.66 -4.35 24.76
CA LEU A 758 -20.59 -3.30 25.78
C LEU A 758 -20.02 -3.82 27.10
N ALA A 759 -20.51 -4.95 27.60
CA ALA A 759 -20.03 -5.57 28.84
C ALA A 759 -18.54 -5.95 28.74
N TYR A 760 -18.11 -6.42 27.57
CA TYR A 760 -16.70 -6.72 27.32
C TYR A 760 -15.85 -5.45 27.39
N PHE A 761 -16.24 -4.41 26.66
CA PHE A 761 -15.58 -3.10 26.67
C PHE A 761 -15.52 -2.48 28.07
N MET A 762 -16.59 -2.66 28.85
CA MET A 762 -16.71 -2.19 30.23
C MET A 762 -15.85 -2.93 31.26
N GLY A 763 -15.24 -4.06 30.88
CA GLY A 763 -14.30 -4.80 31.73
C GLY A 763 -14.93 -5.93 32.57
N PHE A 764 -16.22 -6.22 32.41
CA PHE A 764 -16.86 -7.32 33.12
C PHE A 764 -16.16 -8.65 32.80
N THR A 765 -15.92 -9.44 33.85
CA THR A 765 -15.19 -10.71 33.76
C THR A 765 -16.13 -11.90 33.58
N GLU A 766 -17.31 -11.82 34.22
CA GLU A 766 -18.36 -12.82 34.10
C GLU A 766 -19.68 -12.17 33.70
N VAL A 767 -20.36 -12.74 32.70
CA VAL A 767 -21.64 -12.26 32.22
C VAL A 767 -22.68 -13.37 32.33
N TYR A 768 -23.78 -13.10 33.02
CA TYR A 768 -24.87 -14.06 33.24
C TYR A 768 -26.09 -13.67 32.41
N LEU A 769 -26.55 -14.57 31.55
CA LEU A 769 -27.73 -14.34 30.71
C LEU A 769 -28.97 -14.91 31.37
N ILE A 770 -30.02 -14.09 31.54
CA ILE A 770 -31.34 -14.54 32.01
C ILE A 770 -32.43 -14.09 31.04
N GLY A 771 -33.56 -14.81 30.98
CA GLY A 771 -34.65 -14.48 30.03
C GLY A 771 -34.30 -14.73 28.55
N MET A 772 -33.36 -15.64 28.26
CA MET A 772 -32.91 -15.98 26.91
C MET A 772 -33.47 -17.34 26.44
N ASP A 773 -34.79 -17.41 26.24
CA ASP A 773 -35.47 -18.69 26.00
C ASP A 773 -35.04 -19.42 24.72
N PHE A 774 -34.60 -18.72 23.66
CA PHE A 774 -34.19 -19.33 22.38
C PHE A 774 -35.26 -20.25 21.77
N ASP A 775 -36.53 -19.97 22.07
CA ASP A 775 -37.69 -20.74 21.64
C ASP A 775 -38.78 -19.76 21.20
N TYR A 776 -39.12 -19.79 19.92
CA TYR A 776 -40.06 -18.85 19.31
C TYR A 776 -41.17 -19.60 18.57
N ILE A 777 -42.39 -19.17 18.78
CA ILE A 777 -43.59 -19.62 18.08
C ILE A 777 -44.04 -18.47 17.19
N ILE A 778 -44.08 -18.67 15.87
CA ILE A 778 -44.69 -17.71 14.94
C ILE A 778 -46.14 -18.15 14.73
N PRO A 779 -47.15 -17.44 15.27
CA PRO A 779 -48.54 -17.83 15.08
C PRO A 779 -48.92 -17.73 13.60
N SER A 780 -49.63 -18.73 13.08
CA SER A 780 -50.00 -18.80 11.66
C SER A 780 -50.92 -17.67 11.19
N SER A 781 -51.57 -16.97 12.12
CA SER A 781 -52.47 -15.85 11.86
C SER A 781 -51.73 -14.53 11.54
N HIS A 782 -50.44 -14.43 11.87
CA HIS A 782 -49.65 -13.22 11.63
C HIS A 782 -49.36 -12.99 10.14
N THR A 783 -49.53 -11.75 9.69
CA THR A 783 -49.18 -11.35 8.31
C THR A 783 -47.67 -11.13 8.19
N ARG A 784 -47.03 -11.64 7.13
CA ARG A 784 -45.59 -11.54 6.87
C ARG A 784 -45.27 -10.71 5.62
N THR A 785 -44.38 -9.74 5.76
CA THR A 785 -43.80 -8.95 4.65
C THR A 785 -42.27 -8.99 4.75
N GLY A 786 -41.65 -9.86 3.96
CA GLY A 786 -40.20 -10.10 4.04
C GLY A 786 -39.79 -10.70 5.38
N ASP A 787 -38.95 -9.97 6.13
CA ASP A 787 -38.48 -10.34 7.48
C ASP A 787 -39.36 -9.74 8.61
N VAL A 788 -40.42 -8.98 8.29
CA VAL A 788 -41.29 -8.29 9.27
C VAL A 788 -42.63 -9.03 9.39
N LEU A 789 -43.09 -9.20 10.63
CA LEU A 789 -44.35 -9.83 11.02
C LEU A 789 -45.25 -8.80 11.72
N LEU A 790 -46.54 -8.77 11.38
CA LEU A 790 -47.57 -7.98 12.06
C LEU A 790 -48.40 -8.89 12.96
N SER A 791 -48.43 -8.58 14.26
CA SER A 791 -49.13 -9.38 15.28
C SER A 791 -50.62 -9.04 15.36
N ASP A 792 -51.46 -10.07 15.42
CA ASP A 792 -52.92 -9.96 15.58
C ASP A 792 -53.46 -10.57 16.89
N THR A 793 -52.56 -11.17 17.69
CA THR A 793 -52.83 -11.87 18.95
C THR A 793 -51.90 -11.39 20.07
N ASP A 794 -52.11 -11.88 21.30
CA ASP A 794 -51.19 -11.67 22.44
C ASP A 794 -49.82 -12.31 22.15
N ASP A 795 -48.73 -11.69 22.60
CA ASP A 795 -47.36 -12.17 22.37
C ASP A 795 -47.01 -13.36 23.29
N PRO A 796 -46.77 -14.56 22.72
CA PRO A 796 -46.37 -15.73 23.51
C PRO A 796 -44.84 -15.84 23.68
N ASN A 797 -44.07 -15.04 22.95
CA ASN A 797 -42.61 -15.17 22.82
C ASN A 797 -41.83 -14.24 23.76
N HIS A 798 -42.54 -13.37 24.49
CA HIS A 798 -41.94 -12.45 25.44
C HIS A 798 -42.66 -12.49 26.79
N PHE A 799 -42.03 -11.93 27.83
CA PHE A 799 -42.56 -11.98 29.19
C PHE A 799 -43.90 -11.24 29.39
N HIS A 800 -44.30 -10.36 28.47
CA HIS A 800 -45.52 -9.57 28.57
C HIS A 800 -46.35 -9.69 27.28
N LYS A 801 -47.65 -9.97 27.40
CA LYS A 801 -48.56 -10.16 26.26
C LYS A 801 -48.60 -8.98 25.27
N ASP A 802 -48.44 -7.76 25.77
CA ASP A 802 -48.44 -6.54 24.95
C ASP A 802 -47.05 -6.18 24.36
N TYR A 803 -46.03 -7.02 24.53
CA TYR A 803 -44.66 -6.73 24.09
C TYR A 803 -44.60 -6.56 22.55
N PHE A 804 -44.90 -7.62 21.80
CA PHE A 804 -45.31 -7.59 20.38
C PHE A 804 -46.73 -8.11 20.21
N GLY A 805 -47.63 -7.74 21.12
CA GLY A 805 -49.04 -8.09 21.06
C GLY A 805 -49.77 -7.42 19.88
N LYS A 806 -51.09 -7.60 19.83
CA LYS A 806 -51.96 -7.15 18.73
C LYS A 806 -51.65 -5.71 18.27
N GLY A 807 -51.38 -5.57 16.97
CA GLY A 807 -51.13 -4.28 16.30
C GLY A 807 -49.65 -3.87 16.21
N LYS A 808 -48.73 -4.60 16.83
CA LYS A 808 -47.28 -4.33 16.79
C LYS A 808 -46.55 -5.15 15.73
N THR A 809 -45.35 -4.69 15.36
CA THR A 809 -44.49 -5.41 14.41
C THR A 809 -43.24 -5.98 15.07
N TRP A 810 -42.84 -7.17 14.62
CA TRP A 810 -41.59 -7.82 15.04
C TRP A 810 -40.85 -8.46 13.85
N LYS A 811 -39.60 -8.87 14.07
CA LYS A 811 -38.75 -9.44 13.03
C LYS A 811 -38.59 -10.94 13.23
N ASP A 812 -38.44 -11.68 12.13
CA ASP A 812 -38.08 -13.10 12.15
C ASP A 812 -36.76 -13.30 12.94
N PRO A 813 -36.77 -14.10 14.02
CA PRO A 813 -35.66 -14.20 14.96
C PRO A 813 -34.40 -14.85 14.37
N LYS A 814 -34.50 -15.67 13.32
CA LYS A 814 -33.35 -16.34 12.64
C LYS A 814 -32.31 -16.89 13.63
N LEU A 815 -32.72 -17.87 14.45
CA LEU A 815 -31.93 -18.39 15.57
C LEU A 815 -30.53 -18.88 15.17
N GLU A 816 -30.36 -19.39 13.95
CA GLU A 816 -29.07 -19.78 13.41
C GLU A 816 -28.08 -18.61 13.33
N ARG A 817 -28.57 -17.40 13.00
CA ARG A 817 -27.78 -16.17 12.94
C ARG A 817 -27.44 -15.63 14.32
N VAL A 818 -28.36 -15.75 15.27
CA VAL A 818 -28.08 -15.43 16.67
C VAL A 818 -27.01 -16.38 17.21
N ALA A 819 -27.13 -17.68 16.91
CA ALA A 819 -26.21 -18.71 17.40
C ALA A 819 -24.76 -18.51 16.91
N ILE A 820 -24.54 -18.15 15.63
CA ILE A 820 -23.17 -17.90 15.14
C ILE A 820 -22.53 -16.67 15.79
N ASN A 821 -23.31 -15.62 16.09
CA ASN A 821 -22.82 -14.45 16.80
C ASN A 821 -22.50 -14.78 18.27
N TYR A 822 -23.37 -15.53 18.95
CA TYR A 822 -23.09 -15.98 20.32
C TYR A 822 -21.86 -16.87 20.43
N LYS A 823 -21.61 -17.74 19.44
CA LYS A 823 -20.36 -18.50 19.35
C LYS A 823 -19.14 -17.59 19.18
N MET A 824 -19.25 -16.52 18.39
CA MET A 824 -18.19 -15.51 18.26
C MET A 824 -17.94 -14.77 19.58
N ALA A 825 -19.00 -14.33 20.29
CA ALA A 825 -18.86 -13.72 21.62
C ALA A 825 -18.19 -14.67 22.62
N LYS A 826 -18.62 -15.94 22.66
CA LYS A 826 -18.00 -16.98 23.50
C LYS A 826 -16.51 -17.09 23.22
N LEU A 827 -16.12 -17.22 21.95
CA LEU A 827 -14.72 -17.30 21.53
C LEU A 827 -13.91 -16.09 22.02
N VAL A 828 -14.42 -14.88 21.84
CA VAL A 828 -13.72 -13.65 22.26
C VAL A 828 -13.56 -13.59 23.77
N TYR A 829 -14.62 -13.83 24.54
CA TYR A 829 -14.55 -13.84 26.01
C TYR A 829 -13.57 -14.88 26.53
N GLU A 830 -13.70 -16.13 26.06
CA GLU A 830 -12.88 -17.23 26.56
C GLU A 830 -11.41 -17.11 26.16
N SER A 831 -11.10 -16.50 25.01
CA SER A 831 -9.72 -16.26 24.56
C SER A 831 -8.90 -15.39 25.51
N VAL A 832 -9.57 -14.56 26.33
CA VAL A 832 -8.95 -13.69 27.34
C VAL A 832 -9.32 -14.07 28.78
N GLY A 833 -9.87 -15.26 28.99
CA GLY A 833 -10.20 -15.78 30.31
C GLY A 833 -11.45 -15.19 30.96
N ARG A 834 -12.32 -14.52 30.18
CA ARG A 834 -13.64 -14.06 30.63
C ARG A 834 -14.71 -15.09 30.28
N LYS A 835 -15.87 -15.03 30.94
CA LYS A 835 -16.92 -16.05 30.82
C LYS A 835 -18.30 -15.46 30.57
N ILE A 836 -19.09 -16.21 29.80
CA ILE A 836 -20.51 -15.98 29.59
C ILE A 836 -21.24 -17.25 30.04
N TYR A 837 -22.22 -17.10 30.92
CA TYR A 837 -23.03 -18.18 31.47
C TYR A 837 -24.50 -18.00 31.10
N ASN A 838 -25.21 -19.10 30.90
CA ASN A 838 -26.66 -19.10 30.80
C ASN A 838 -27.28 -19.39 32.17
N ALA A 839 -27.85 -18.38 32.81
CA ALA A 839 -28.60 -18.51 34.06
C ALA A 839 -30.12 -18.51 33.84
N THR A 840 -30.59 -18.65 32.59
CA THR A 840 -32.02 -18.67 32.26
C THR A 840 -32.69 -19.92 32.84
N ILE A 841 -33.78 -19.76 33.60
CA ILE A 841 -34.63 -20.86 34.06
C ILE A 841 -35.39 -21.47 32.86
N GLY A 842 -34.88 -22.59 32.33
CA GLY A 842 -35.40 -23.29 31.15
C GLY A 842 -34.84 -22.77 29.82
N GLY A 843 -35.65 -22.78 28.78
CA GLY A 843 -35.25 -22.37 27.43
C GLY A 843 -34.31 -23.36 26.71
N LYS A 844 -33.93 -23.03 25.47
CA LYS A 844 -33.15 -23.86 24.54
C LYS A 844 -31.76 -23.29 24.21
N LEU A 845 -31.30 -22.28 24.94
CA LEU A 845 -29.97 -21.70 24.74
C LEU A 845 -28.88 -22.60 25.35
N GLU A 846 -28.19 -23.38 24.51
CA GLU A 846 -27.15 -24.34 24.97
C GLU A 846 -25.72 -23.97 24.51
N ILE A 847 -25.50 -22.75 24.04
CA ILE A 847 -24.17 -22.30 23.56
C ILE A 847 -23.21 -22.01 24.73
N PHE A 848 -23.76 -21.48 25.82
CA PHE A 848 -23.04 -21.10 27.04
C PHE A 848 -23.28 -22.13 28.14
N GLU A 849 -22.33 -22.26 29.06
CA GLU A 849 -22.48 -23.13 30.23
C GLU A 849 -23.68 -22.68 31.07
N ARG A 850 -24.57 -23.63 31.40
CA ARG A 850 -25.78 -23.36 32.15
C ARG A 850 -25.52 -23.43 33.65
N ILE A 851 -25.92 -22.38 34.37
CA ILE A 851 -25.78 -22.28 35.82
C ILE A 851 -27.15 -22.03 36.46
N ASP A 852 -27.34 -22.59 37.65
CA ASP A 852 -28.53 -22.39 38.48
C ASP A 852 -28.55 -20.97 39.04
N TYR A 853 -29.59 -20.20 38.70
CA TYR A 853 -29.74 -18.79 39.06
C TYR A 853 -29.73 -18.55 40.57
N ASP A 854 -30.50 -19.34 41.34
CA ASP A 854 -30.68 -19.11 42.78
C ASP A 854 -29.38 -19.39 43.55
N LYS A 855 -28.56 -20.32 43.06
CA LYS A 855 -27.26 -20.66 43.67
C LYS A 855 -26.22 -19.56 43.54
N LEU A 856 -26.42 -18.56 42.68
CA LEU A 856 -25.51 -17.42 42.52
C LEU A 856 -25.54 -16.44 43.71
N PHE A 857 -26.51 -16.60 44.63
CA PHE A 857 -26.80 -15.65 45.71
C PHE A 857 -26.76 -16.25 47.13
N ILE A 858 -26.50 -17.55 47.28
CA ILE A 858 -26.41 -18.20 48.59
C ILE A 858 -25.05 -17.86 49.25
N LYS A 859 -25.08 -17.08 50.34
CA LYS A 859 -23.90 -16.85 51.20
C LYS A 859 -23.80 -17.96 52.25
N ASN A 860 -22.66 -18.67 52.28
CA ASN A 860 -22.31 -19.54 53.40
C ASN A 860 -21.87 -18.68 54.60
N ASP A 861 -22.79 -18.40 55.50
CA ASP A 861 -22.47 -17.93 56.86
C ASP A 861 -22.12 -19.13 57.74
N LYS A 862 -20.82 -19.41 57.91
CA LYS A 862 -20.22 -20.00 59.14
C LYS A 862 -18.70 -19.94 59.11
N ILE A 863 -18.14 -19.41 60.19
CA ILE A 863 -16.71 -19.23 60.48
C ILE A 863 -16.07 -20.55 60.97
N ILE A 864 -14.88 -20.84 60.44
CA ILE A 864 -13.72 -21.61 60.97
C ILE A 864 -13.97 -23.03 61.52
N ASP A 865 -13.54 -24.07 60.79
CA ASP A 865 -12.36 -24.90 61.15
C ASP A 865 -12.09 -26.06 60.16
N SER A 866 -10.81 -26.23 59.81
CA SER A 866 -10.12 -27.48 59.43
C SER A 866 -10.48 -28.28 58.13
N ILE A 867 -9.54 -28.23 57.16
CA ILE A 867 -8.99 -29.34 56.32
C ILE A 867 -9.83 -29.87 55.12
N PRO A 868 -9.26 -30.24 53.94
CA PRO A 868 -8.07 -29.75 53.20
C PRO A 868 -8.43 -29.25 51.78
N MET A 869 -7.65 -28.29 51.29
CA MET A 869 -7.69 -27.85 49.89
C MET A 869 -7.26 -29.02 48.98
N SER A 870 -8.16 -29.50 48.13
CA SER A 870 -7.79 -30.36 47.00
C SER A 870 -6.94 -29.52 46.03
N VAL A 871 -5.63 -29.49 46.27
CA VAL A 871 -4.67 -28.83 45.37
C VAL A 871 -4.79 -29.52 44.01
N LYS A 872 -5.29 -28.79 43.01
CA LYS A 872 -5.36 -29.27 41.63
C LYS A 872 -3.95 -29.71 41.22
N LYS A 873 -3.80 -30.97 40.82
CA LYS A 873 -2.52 -31.55 40.40
C LYS A 873 -2.22 -31.20 38.94
N ASP A 874 -2.23 -29.91 38.61
CA ASP A 874 -2.01 -29.40 37.25
C ASP A 874 -0.77 -28.48 37.15
N PHE A 875 -0.29 -28.25 35.92
CA PHE A 875 0.93 -27.48 35.66
C PHE A 875 0.86 -26.04 36.18
N LYS A 876 -0.32 -25.43 36.16
CA LYS A 876 -0.52 -24.05 36.64
C LYS A 876 -0.31 -23.98 38.14
N THR A 877 -0.85 -24.97 38.87
CA THR A 877 -0.71 -25.08 40.32
C THR A 877 0.74 -25.37 40.72
N ALA A 878 1.43 -26.26 39.99
CA ALA A 878 2.85 -26.52 40.21
C ALA A 878 3.72 -25.26 40.06
N ASN A 879 3.48 -24.47 39.00
CA ASN A 879 4.19 -23.20 38.77
C ASN A 879 3.89 -22.16 39.84
N GLN A 880 2.63 -22.09 40.31
CA GLN A 880 2.27 -21.15 41.36
C GLN A 880 2.97 -21.51 42.68
N LEU A 881 2.95 -22.79 43.08
CA LEU A 881 3.68 -23.27 44.25
C LEU A 881 5.19 -23.01 44.12
N TYR A 882 5.76 -23.16 42.93
CA TYR A 882 7.17 -22.82 42.67
C TYR A 882 7.45 -21.32 42.89
N LYS A 883 6.58 -20.44 42.36
CA LYS A 883 6.70 -18.98 42.55
C LYS A 883 6.53 -18.58 44.02
N ASP A 884 5.64 -19.25 44.72
CA ASP A 884 5.38 -19.06 46.15
C ASP A 884 6.47 -19.69 47.05
N LYS A 885 7.56 -20.18 46.43
CA LYS A 885 8.72 -20.82 47.09
C LYS A 885 8.37 -22.11 47.83
N LYS A 886 7.24 -22.76 47.54
CA LYS A 886 6.84 -24.08 48.03
C LYS A 886 7.39 -25.16 47.11
N TYR A 887 8.72 -25.28 47.07
CA TYR A 887 9.41 -26.07 46.06
C TYR A 887 9.20 -27.58 46.19
N ILE A 888 8.99 -28.10 47.42
CA ILE A 888 8.69 -29.51 47.65
C ILE A 888 7.28 -29.88 47.14
N ASP A 889 6.28 -29.05 47.42
CA ASP A 889 4.92 -29.26 46.92
C ASP A 889 4.85 -29.16 45.40
N SER A 890 5.59 -28.19 44.83
CA SER A 890 5.74 -28.03 43.39
C SER A 890 6.42 -29.25 42.73
N PHE A 891 7.49 -29.78 43.34
CA PHE A 891 8.16 -31.00 42.89
C PHE A 891 7.19 -32.18 42.78
N HIS A 892 6.35 -32.43 43.79
CA HIS A 892 5.41 -33.55 43.76
C HIS A 892 4.40 -33.44 42.61
N ILE A 893 3.92 -32.24 42.29
CA ILE A 893 2.99 -32.06 41.18
C ILE A 893 3.72 -32.23 39.84
N TYR A 894 4.91 -31.66 39.66
CA TYR A 894 5.70 -31.87 38.44
C TYR A 894 6.10 -33.34 38.24
N LEU A 895 6.46 -34.05 39.30
CA LEU A 895 6.79 -35.48 39.23
C LEU A 895 5.57 -36.32 38.83
N ASN A 896 4.39 -36.00 39.37
CA ASN A 896 3.16 -36.69 38.97
C ASN A 896 2.78 -36.39 37.52
N LEU A 897 2.95 -35.15 37.06
CA LEU A 897 2.74 -34.77 35.65
C LEU A 897 3.71 -35.47 34.72
N TYR A 898 4.98 -35.62 35.12
CA TYR A 898 5.96 -36.38 34.36
C TYR A 898 5.59 -37.87 34.30
N LYS A 899 5.19 -38.47 35.42
CA LYS A 899 4.74 -39.88 35.45
C LYS A 899 3.50 -40.12 34.57
N SER A 900 2.58 -39.16 34.48
CA SER A 900 1.40 -39.26 33.59
C SER A 900 1.71 -38.95 32.13
N THR A 901 2.82 -38.26 31.85
CA THR A 901 3.18 -37.82 30.50
C THR A 901 4.71 -37.92 30.28
N PRO A 902 5.29 -39.15 30.23
CA PRO A 902 6.74 -39.35 30.27
C PRO A 902 7.49 -38.74 29.07
N ASP A 903 6.82 -38.64 27.91
CA ASP A 903 7.42 -38.09 26.68
C ASP A 903 7.65 -36.58 26.74
N PHE A 904 7.01 -35.88 27.69
CA PHE A 904 7.16 -34.44 27.89
C PHE A 904 8.23 -34.12 28.94
N HIS A 905 9.49 -34.24 28.54
CA HIS A 905 10.70 -34.09 29.37
C HIS A 905 10.77 -32.80 30.21
N ILE A 906 10.07 -31.73 29.81
CA ILE A 906 10.02 -30.46 30.56
C ILE A 906 9.46 -30.65 31.97
N TYR A 907 8.53 -31.59 32.20
CA TYR A 907 8.03 -31.87 33.55
C TYR A 907 9.07 -32.53 34.46
N ARG A 908 9.93 -33.40 33.91
CA ARG A 908 11.08 -33.97 34.62
C ARG A 908 12.08 -32.88 34.99
N GLU A 909 12.42 -32.00 34.05
CA GLU A 909 13.33 -30.87 34.31
C GLU A 909 12.77 -29.91 35.37
N ALA A 910 11.48 -29.58 35.30
CA ALA A 910 10.82 -28.71 36.27
C ALA A 910 10.78 -29.34 37.68
N ALA A 911 10.58 -30.65 37.78
CA ALA A 911 10.68 -31.38 39.04
C ALA A 911 12.11 -31.29 39.61
N VAL A 912 13.13 -31.67 38.82
CA VAL A 912 14.54 -31.59 39.25
C VAL A 912 14.92 -30.18 39.68
N HIS A 913 14.51 -29.16 38.92
CA HIS A 913 14.82 -27.77 39.23
C HIS A 913 14.15 -27.29 40.54
N SER A 914 12.95 -27.78 40.84
CA SER A 914 12.27 -27.53 42.12
C SER A 914 13.10 -28.04 43.31
N ILE A 915 13.66 -29.24 43.22
CA ILE A 915 14.51 -29.79 44.29
C ILE A 915 15.85 -29.07 44.40
N LEU A 916 16.48 -28.71 43.28
CA LEU A 916 17.71 -27.91 43.30
C LEU A 916 17.48 -26.54 43.95
N LYS A 917 16.34 -25.90 43.68
CA LYS A 917 15.95 -24.66 44.34
C LYS A 917 15.67 -24.84 45.82
N ALA A 918 14.91 -25.87 46.21
CA ALA A 918 14.66 -26.22 47.61
C ALA A 918 15.98 -26.33 48.38
N ARG A 919 16.96 -27.04 47.82
CA ARG A 919 18.29 -27.21 48.43
C ARG A 919 19.06 -25.90 48.51
N LYS A 920 19.03 -25.09 47.45
CA LYS A 920 19.71 -23.78 47.40
C LYS A 920 19.17 -22.79 48.44
N VAL A 921 17.87 -22.85 48.75
CA VAL A 921 17.24 -21.96 49.75
C VAL A 921 17.22 -22.58 51.15
N GLY A 922 17.85 -23.73 51.37
CA GLY A 922 17.94 -24.38 52.67
C GLY A 922 16.63 -25.00 53.17
N GLN A 923 15.67 -25.35 52.29
CA GLN A 923 14.48 -26.09 52.70
C GLN A 923 14.87 -27.52 53.11
N CYS A 924 14.28 -28.00 54.21
CA CYS A 924 14.45 -29.38 54.65
C CYS A 924 13.82 -30.31 53.60
N ILE A 925 14.65 -31.13 52.95
CA ILE A 925 14.20 -32.08 51.93
C ILE A 925 14.22 -33.49 52.56
N PRO A 926 13.07 -34.17 52.69
CA PRO A 926 13.03 -35.56 53.14
C PRO A 926 13.91 -36.48 52.29
N GLU A 927 14.54 -37.48 52.90
CA GLU A 927 15.43 -38.41 52.19
C GLU A 927 14.72 -39.15 51.04
N GLU A 928 13.45 -39.48 51.20
CA GLU A 928 12.62 -40.12 50.16
C GLU A 928 12.49 -39.26 48.91
N ILE A 929 12.31 -37.94 49.07
CA ILE A 929 12.22 -36.99 47.96
C ILE A 929 13.58 -36.83 47.28
N LEU A 930 14.67 -36.86 48.06
CA LEU A 930 16.03 -36.87 47.54
C LEU A 930 16.34 -38.14 46.74
N ALA A 931 15.84 -39.31 47.15
CA ALA A 931 15.95 -40.56 46.40
C ALA A 931 15.17 -40.47 45.07
N MET A 932 13.92 -40.03 45.10
CA MET A 932 13.11 -39.82 43.88
C MET A 932 13.76 -38.81 42.92
N ALA A 933 14.38 -37.76 43.44
CA ALA A 933 15.08 -36.78 42.62
C ALA A 933 16.38 -37.32 42.01
N LYS A 934 17.08 -38.23 42.70
CA LYS A 934 18.25 -38.95 42.14
C LYS A 934 17.84 -39.89 41.02
N ASP A 935 16.71 -40.58 41.15
CA ASP A 935 16.17 -41.43 40.08
C ASP A 935 15.75 -40.62 38.84
N LEU A 936 15.35 -39.36 39.02
CA LEU A 936 15.10 -38.42 37.91
C LEU A 936 16.37 -37.77 37.35
N LEU A 937 17.54 -37.99 37.94
CA LEU A 937 18.81 -37.42 37.46
C LEU A 937 19.68 -38.48 36.77
N ASN A 938 19.56 -39.73 37.18
CA ASN A 938 19.98 -40.89 36.41
C ASN A 938 19.07 -41.09 35.18
#